data_AF-A0A846KQV6-F1
#
_entry.id   AF-A0A846KQV6-F1
#
_cell.length_a   1.000
_cell.length_b   1.000
_cell.length_c   1.000
_cell.angle_alpha   90.00
_cell.angle_beta   90.00
_cell.angle_gamma   90.00
#
_symmetry.space_group_name_H-M   'P 1'
#
loop_
_entity.id
_entity.type
_entity.pdbx_description
1 polymer ?
#
loop_
_entity_poly.entity_id
_entity_poly.type
_entity_poly.pdbx_seq_one_letter_code
_entity_poly.pdbx_strand_id
1 'polypeptide(L)'
;MHKKKRWQQWLIIIVIALTIYNILPTIFYYSKPLKKPIEKAKAESIASNITNRVNVLEKDSVLWIKSYLKMLKIKTRSIEISKSNPDHIGIDFFKNEDAAKFKKHVSRAGNLISFVPAQLNVLNSDQFESKKVTIRRQIPIQFDKNRVNDFFEYASKLDDKKNISSTYKDVIFDRTAEIGSSVAGTSENAILLENIIKDPTSQMTKNMVFTLVHGILDFTKVFGESSPITSRYFASFTQGHFDNPKSAIQSLIDTLGRYRAEITLEKSNITKSQKDQKFVSDEIRQKQYLLDKRQTSLISAENILKNNIAKFSKSQKPFNYNDIYQSLDSAFKKDSSNLLKIDLKSNNPFISQLIVDFSNNKVFLTLHRDIVRFEETLKAQKKDSFDQLIINEIARLSTRTDEKIMSEKDEFNINLHALENTSSYLVLNLNEIAKVESNQILNTILNDWNPKHPDLDRESLPIYDFETYQKLPKEQKEFCLVVYVPTLISNQTPVSMRANSIYVIAKGLDKILQKYQSYENSEEAKSFFKDFNKLKSILSQNGYLGFPGSLLSKTSGFSNAFIFEKDDYYQTILKATRENFEVHGSKKYATLEFSNLGQRVITLNKIETSIQEDLLKWKDDYNASQISLDPSVRYDYAPPTKNPLFSNLYLSFKKYFRGDERKILNWGLDLSGGKTVQIELRDQNNHLVKDEAALKQGVNELYNRVNKMGVSEVNIRTIDSNIVLDFPSAQALSAKELIKASSMSFQIVNEKYSLNNPNLS
;
A
#
# COMPACT_ATOMS: atom_id res chain seq x y z
N MET A 1 17.49 66.60 -32.75
CA MET A 1 17.65 65.18 -32.35
C MET A 1 18.02 65.11 -30.87
N HIS A 2 17.06 64.84 -29.98
CA HIS A 2 17.36 64.62 -28.57
C HIS A 2 18.25 63.38 -28.40
N LYS A 3 19.43 63.55 -27.80
CA LYS A 3 20.34 62.45 -27.43
C LYS A 3 19.56 61.43 -26.60
N LYS A 4 19.31 60.23 -27.14
CA LYS A 4 18.79 59.08 -26.38
C LYS A 4 19.67 58.91 -25.13
N LYS A 5 19.09 59.14 -23.95
CA LYS A 5 19.82 59.06 -22.69
C LYS A 5 20.15 57.58 -22.44
N ARG A 6 21.38 57.26 -22.02
CA ARG A 6 21.84 55.87 -21.82
C ARG A 6 20.93 55.02 -20.91
N TRP A 7 20.20 55.64 -19.99
CA TRP A 7 19.21 54.95 -19.13
C TRP A 7 17.99 54.41 -19.89
N GLN A 8 17.60 55.04 -21.01
CA GLN A 8 16.48 54.58 -21.83
C GLN A 8 16.78 53.23 -22.51
N GLN A 9 18.05 52.99 -22.87
CA GLN A 9 18.48 51.69 -23.40
C GLN A 9 18.42 50.60 -22.34
N TRP A 10 18.88 50.87 -21.11
CA TRP A 10 18.76 49.95 -19.99
C TRP A 10 17.30 49.64 -19.65
N LEU A 11 16.42 50.66 -19.68
CA LEU A 11 14.99 50.47 -19.44
C LEU A 11 14.35 49.59 -20.52
N ILE A 12 14.67 49.81 -21.79
CA ILE A 12 14.20 48.95 -22.90
C ILE A 12 14.68 47.51 -22.71
N ILE A 13 15.94 47.30 -22.35
CA ILE A 13 16.50 45.96 -22.09
C ILE A 13 15.76 45.28 -20.92
N ILE A 14 15.49 46.01 -19.84
CA ILE A 14 14.75 45.48 -18.68
C ILE A 14 13.32 45.10 -19.06
N VAL A 15 12.61 45.96 -19.80
CA VAL A 15 11.25 45.68 -20.26
C VAL A 15 11.21 44.46 -21.19
N ILE A 16 12.17 44.35 -22.12
CA ILE A 16 12.30 43.18 -22.99
C ILE A 16 12.58 41.93 -22.17
N ALA A 17 13.51 41.98 -21.22
CA ALA A 17 13.85 40.85 -20.35
C ALA A 17 12.65 40.40 -19.50
N LEU A 18 11.87 41.33 -18.96
CA LEU A 18 10.64 41.04 -18.21
C LEU A 18 9.55 40.42 -19.11
N THR A 19 9.42 40.93 -20.33
CA THR A 19 8.48 40.39 -21.32
C THR A 19 8.84 38.96 -21.71
N ILE A 20 10.13 38.72 -22.00
CA ILE A 20 10.66 37.38 -22.28
C ILE A 20 10.46 36.47 -21.07
N TYR A 21 10.76 36.94 -19.85
CA TYR A 21 10.57 36.17 -18.63
C TYR A 21 9.13 35.70 -18.45
N ASN A 22 8.14 36.54 -18.75
CA ASN A 22 6.72 36.21 -18.60
C ASN A 22 6.18 35.30 -19.73
N ILE A 23 6.63 35.47 -20.97
CA ILE A 23 6.05 34.77 -22.14
C ILE A 23 6.74 33.43 -22.42
N LEU A 24 8.07 33.39 -22.28
CA LEU A 24 8.89 32.27 -22.73
C LEU A 24 8.52 30.92 -22.10
N PRO A 25 8.25 30.79 -20.78
CA PRO A 25 7.85 29.52 -20.18
C PRO A 25 6.53 28.98 -20.76
N THR A 26 5.56 29.86 -20.98
CA THR A 26 4.28 29.52 -21.60
C THR A 26 4.49 28.98 -23.01
N ILE A 27 5.34 29.63 -23.81
CA ILE A 27 5.72 29.15 -25.16
C ILE A 27 6.36 27.76 -25.06
N PHE A 28 7.36 27.58 -24.18
CA PHE A 28 8.06 26.29 -24.03
C PHE A 28 7.18 25.16 -23.47
N TYR A 29 6.15 25.50 -22.69
CA TYR A 29 5.21 24.52 -22.17
C TYR A 29 4.22 24.08 -23.26
N TYR A 30 3.57 25.03 -23.93
CA TYR A 30 2.59 24.72 -24.98
C TYR A 30 3.20 24.29 -26.31
N SER A 31 4.50 24.52 -26.54
CA SER A 31 5.23 23.93 -27.67
C SER A 31 5.46 22.43 -27.52
N LYS A 32 5.32 21.88 -26.31
CA LYS A 32 5.43 20.43 -26.07
C LYS A 32 4.12 19.75 -26.47
N PRO A 33 4.18 18.52 -26.99
CA PRO A 33 2.97 17.77 -27.33
C PRO A 33 2.36 17.16 -26.06
N LEU A 34 1.76 18.00 -25.20
CA LEU A 34 1.28 17.63 -23.85
C LEU A 34 0.26 16.49 -23.86
N LYS A 35 -0.55 16.40 -24.92
CA LYS A 35 -1.56 15.34 -25.11
C LYS A 35 -0.99 14.04 -25.69
N LYS A 36 0.28 14.03 -26.11
CA LYS A 36 0.92 12.83 -26.69
C LYS A 36 1.10 11.76 -25.61
N PRO A 37 0.77 10.49 -25.90
CA PRO A 37 1.02 9.39 -24.98
C PRO A 37 2.52 9.20 -24.73
N ILE A 38 2.85 8.53 -23.63
CA ILE A 38 4.24 8.25 -23.28
C ILE A 38 4.71 7.02 -24.06
N GLU A 39 5.68 7.25 -24.95
CA GLU A 39 6.33 6.20 -25.75
C GLU A 39 7.52 5.57 -25.01
N LYS A 40 8.00 4.44 -25.55
CA LYS A 40 9.09 3.63 -24.99
C LYS A 40 10.34 4.44 -24.60
N ALA A 41 10.87 5.25 -25.51
CA ALA A 41 12.08 6.05 -25.22
C ALA A 41 11.90 7.01 -24.03
N LYS A 42 10.69 7.56 -23.86
CA LYS A 42 10.40 8.42 -22.71
C LYS A 42 10.22 7.62 -21.43
N ALA A 43 9.61 6.43 -21.51
CA ALA A 43 9.50 5.50 -20.38
C ALA A 43 10.87 5.02 -19.89
N GLU A 44 11.81 4.70 -20.80
CA GLU A 44 13.19 4.34 -20.46
C GLU A 44 13.93 5.49 -19.77
N SER A 45 13.74 6.74 -20.25
CA SER A 45 14.25 7.92 -19.55
C SER A 45 13.64 8.08 -18.15
N ILE A 46 12.36 7.73 -17.98
CA ILE A 46 11.69 7.75 -16.67
C ILE A 46 12.29 6.67 -15.75
N ALA A 47 12.48 5.44 -16.24
CA ALA A 47 13.13 4.35 -15.50
C ALA A 47 14.54 4.75 -15.04
N SER A 48 15.36 5.31 -15.95
CA SER A 48 16.70 5.81 -15.61
C SER A 48 16.65 6.91 -14.53
N ASN A 49 15.68 7.82 -14.61
CA ASN A 49 15.48 8.84 -13.58
C ASN A 49 15.07 8.24 -12.22
N ILE A 50 14.22 7.21 -12.22
CA ILE A 50 13.84 6.46 -11.00
C ILE A 50 15.07 5.82 -10.38
N THR A 51 15.83 5.04 -11.17
CA THR A 51 17.09 4.41 -10.76
C THR A 51 18.07 5.43 -10.17
N ASN A 52 18.26 6.56 -10.84
CA ASN A 52 19.14 7.62 -10.35
C ASN A 52 18.66 8.20 -9.00
N ARG A 53 17.35 8.42 -8.81
CA ARG A 53 16.81 8.92 -7.54
C ARG A 53 17.04 7.93 -6.39
N VAL A 54 16.76 6.65 -6.61
CA VAL A 54 16.97 5.62 -5.57
C VAL A 54 18.46 5.51 -5.22
N ASN A 55 19.34 5.46 -6.22
CA ASN A 55 20.78 5.37 -6.00
C ASN A 55 21.38 6.63 -5.34
N VAL A 56 20.78 7.81 -5.52
CA VAL A 56 21.23 9.05 -4.86
C VAL A 56 21.03 8.99 -3.34
N LEU A 57 20.04 8.23 -2.84
CA LEU A 57 19.81 8.07 -1.39
C LEU A 57 21.03 7.50 -0.65
N GLU A 58 21.85 6.70 -1.34
CA GLU A 58 23.13 6.22 -0.83
C GLU A 58 24.09 7.37 -0.49
N LYS A 59 24.25 8.28 -1.45
CA LYS A 59 25.12 9.45 -1.30
C LYS A 59 24.55 10.40 -0.26
N ASP A 60 23.24 10.61 -0.27
CA ASP A 60 22.57 11.46 0.71
C ASP A 60 22.70 10.89 2.14
N SER A 61 22.68 9.56 2.31
CA SER A 61 22.94 8.89 3.60
C SER A 61 24.35 9.19 4.13
N VAL A 62 25.38 9.07 3.27
CA VAL A 62 26.76 9.39 3.63
C VAL A 62 26.92 10.87 3.96
N LEU A 63 26.28 11.77 3.20
CA LEU A 63 26.30 13.20 3.47
C LEU A 63 25.60 13.55 4.80
N TRP A 64 24.49 12.88 5.09
CA TRP A 64 23.78 13.03 6.37
C TRP A 64 24.68 12.62 7.54
N ILE A 65 25.34 11.45 7.44
CA ILE A 65 26.28 10.97 8.47
C ILE A 65 27.41 11.97 8.69
N LYS A 66 28.01 12.51 7.62
CA LYS A 66 29.06 13.55 7.70
C LYS A 66 28.55 14.81 8.41
N SER A 67 27.34 15.25 8.07
CA SER A 67 26.69 16.40 8.72
C SER A 67 26.47 16.16 10.21
N TYR A 68 26.01 14.96 10.55
CA TYR A 68 25.75 14.54 11.94
C TYR A 68 27.04 14.45 12.77
N LEU A 69 28.10 13.86 12.22
CA LEU A 69 29.43 13.80 12.87
C LEU A 69 29.99 15.19 13.14
N LYS A 70 29.81 16.13 12.19
CA LYS A 70 30.22 17.53 12.36
C LYS A 70 29.46 18.19 13.51
N MET A 71 28.15 17.94 13.63
CA MET A 71 27.34 18.43 14.76
C MET A 71 27.82 17.86 16.11
N LEU A 72 28.17 16.57 16.16
CA LEU A 72 28.72 15.94 17.36
C LEU A 72 30.18 16.33 17.66
N LYS A 73 30.83 17.08 16.75
CA LYS A 73 32.25 17.48 16.77
C LYS A 73 33.21 16.28 16.79
N ILE A 74 32.86 15.21 16.07
CA ILE A 74 33.64 13.97 15.99
C ILE A 74 34.42 13.92 14.66
N LYS A 75 35.66 13.44 14.69
CA LYS A 75 36.47 13.15 13.49
C LYS A 75 36.52 11.65 13.25
N THR A 76 36.36 11.24 12.00
CA THR A 76 36.42 9.84 11.56
C THR A 76 37.60 9.59 10.64
N ARG A 77 38.10 8.36 10.62
CA ARG A 77 39.15 7.90 9.69
C ARG A 77 38.60 7.67 8.29
N SER A 78 37.46 6.98 8.20
CA SER A 78 36.81 6.64 6.94
C SER A 78 35.31 6.44 7.14
N ILE A 79 34.56 6.66 6.06
CA ILE A 79 33.15 6.32 5.93
C ILE A 79 33.03 5.60 4.59
N GLU A 80 32.79 4.30 4.62
CA GLU A 80 32.80 3.43 3.44
C GLU A 80 31.53 2.61 3.38
N ILE A 81 30.97 2.49 2.18
CA ILE A 81 29.85 1.60 1.92
C ILE A 81 30.42 0.22 1.62
N SER A 82 29.87 -0.81 2.25
CA SER A 82 30.31 -2.18 2.00
C SER A 82 29.96 -2.59 0.58
N LYS A 83 30.95 -3.07 -0.18
CA LYS A 83 30.72 -3.57 -1.56
C LYS A 83 29.89 -4.84 -1.59
N SER A 84 29.97 -5.67 -0.54
CA SER A 84 29.19 -6.91 -0.44
C SER A 84 27.74 -6.64 -0.05
N ASN A 85 27.50 -5.64 0.80
CA ASN A 85 26.19 -5.27 1.36
C ASN A 85 25.96 -3.76 1.20
N PRO A 86 25.32 -3.31 0.10
CA PRO A 86 25.11 -1.89 -0.19
C PRO A 86 24.27 -1.11 0.83
N ASP A 87 23.53 -1.81 1.68
CA ASP A 87 22.82 -1.22 2.84
C ASP A 87 23.73 -0.93 4.03
N HIS A 88 24.93 -1.51 4.10
CA HIS A 88 25.86 -1.31 5.21
C HIS A 88 26.85 -0.17 4.93
N ILE A 89 26.89 0.81 5.83
CA ILE A 89 27.86 1.90 5.88
C ILE A 89 28.76 1.68 7.10
N GLY A 90 30.02 1.35 6.85
CA GLY A 90 31.05 1.26 7.89
C GLY A 90 31.65 2.64 8.19
N ILE A 91 31.76 2.96 9.48
CA ILE A 91 32.38 4.18 9.97
C ILE A 91 33.50 3.79 10.93
N ASP A 92 34.73 4.19 10.60
CA ASP A 92 35.89 3.99 11.45
C ASP A 92 36.26 5.29 12.17
N PHE A 93 36.35 5.23 13.49
CA PHE A 93 36.67 6.33 14.38
C PHE A 93 38.13 6.26 14.84
N PHE A 94 38.73 7.41 15.17
CA PHE A 94 40.08 7.43 15.76
C PHE A 94 40.09 6.93 17.22
N LYS A 95 39.03 7.27 17.97
CA LYS A 95 38.86 7.00 19.40
C LYS A 95 37.60 6.17 19.68
N ASN A 96 37.66 5.33 20.72
CA ASN A 96 36.52 4.53 21.17
C ASN A 96 35.40 5.40 21.77
N GLU A 97 35.77 6.47 22.48
CA GLU A 97 34.83 7.44 23.07
C GLU A 97 33.96 8.11 22.00
N ASP A 98 34.56 8.46 20.85
CA ASP A 98 33.87 9.06 19.72
C ASP A 98 32.84 8.08 19.13
N ALA A 99 33.23 6.81 18.96
CA ALA A 99 32.33 5.76 18.49
C ALA A 99 31.16 5.52 19.46
N ALA A 100 31.42 5.53 20.77
CA ALA A 100 30.39 5.40 21.81
C ALA A 100 29.44 6.60 21.83
N LYS A 101 29.97 7.82 21.74
CA LYS A 101 29.17 9.05 21.64
C LYS A 101 28.27 9.04 20.41
N PHE A 102 28.81 8.62 19.26
CA PHE A 102 28.04 8.48 18.04
C PHE A 102 26.91 7.45 18.17
N LYS A 103 27.22 6.23 18.64
CA LYS A 103 26.25 5.14 18.89
C LYS A 103 25.10 5.59 19.80
N LYS A 104 25.40 6.36 20.85
CA LYS A 104 24.40 6.85 21.82
C LYS A 104 23.30 7.70 21.18
N HIS A 105 23.63 8.54 20.21
CA HIS A 105 22.69 9.52 19.65
C HIS A 105 22.15 9.15 18.28
N VAL A 106 22.95 8.48 17.44
CA VAL A 106 22.60 8.24 16.03
C VAL A 106 21.38 7.32 15.87
N SER A 107 21.14 6.36 16.78
CA SER A 107 19.99 5.46 16.67
C SER A 107 18.66 6.21 16.74
N ARG A 108 18.56 7.25 17.58
CA ARG A 108 17.38 8.11 17.65
C ARG A 108 17.33 9.03 16.43
N ALA A 109 18.43 9.71 16.13
CA ALA A 109 18.47 10.68 15.05
C ALA A 109 18.24 10.09 13.65
N GLY A 110 18.77 8.90 13.38
CA GLY A 110 18.59 8.18 12.12
C GLY A 110 17.15 7.71 11.89
N ASN A 111 16.43 7.38 12.97
CA ASN A 111 15.01 7.03 12.91
C ASN A 111 14.08 8.24 12.77
N LEU A 112 14.51 9.43 13.15
CA LEU A 112 13.74 10.68 13.02
C LEU A 112 13.84 11.31 11.62
N ILE A 113 14.59 10.72 10.69
CA ILE A 113 14.59 11.14 9.29
C ILE A 113 13.17 10.96 8.72
N SER A 114 12.55 12.06 8.28
CA SER A 114 11.14 12.09 7.86
C SER A 114 10.83 11.18 6.67
N PHE A 115 11.78 11.04 5.74
CA PHE A 115 11.62 10.16 4.59
C PHE A 115 12.08 8.75 4.95
N VAL A 116 11.13 7.83 5.20
CA VAL A 116 11.39 6.47 5.67
C VAL A 116 12.49 5.73 4.88
N PRO A 117 12.53 5.76 3.54
CA PRO A 117 13.62 5.13 2.78
C PRO A 117 15.04 5.65 3.06
N ALA A 118 15.16 6.86 3.61
CA ALA A 118 16.43 7.48 3.99
C ALA A 118 16.74 7.33 5.50
N GLN A 119 15.90 6.64 6.28
CA GLN A 119 16.19 6.36 7.68
C GLN A 119 17.42 5.46 7.82
N LEU A 120 18.10 5.62 8.96
CA LEU A 120 19.37 4.96 9.25
C LEU A 120 19.30 4.27 10.61
N ASN A 121 19.70 3.00 10.64
CA ASN A 121 19.71 2.18 11.85
C ASN A 121 21.12 1.74 12.20
N VAL A 122 21.45 1.66 13.49
CA VAL A 122 22.73 1.08 13.93
C VAL A 122 22.58 -0.44 13.95
N LEU A 123 23.53 -1.15 13.35
CA LEU A 123 23.62 -2.60 13.51
C LEU A 123 24.31 -2.87 14.86
N ASN A 124 23.65 -3.66 15.71
CA ASN A 124 24.22 -4.04 17.00
C ASN A 124 25.38 -5.00 16.76
N SER A 125 26.60 -4.47 16.78
CA SER A 125 27.80 -5.28 16.95
C SER A 125 27.84 -5.73 18.42
N ASP A 126 27.65 -7.02 18.68
CA ASP A 126 27.90 -7.59 20.00
C ASP A 126 29.32 -7.23 20.46
N GLN A 127 29.38 -6.63 21.64
CA GLN A 127 30.51 -6.59 22.58
C GLN A 127 31.77 -5.75 22.24
N PHE A 128 31.96 -4.73 23.10
CA PHE A 128 33.18 -4.01 23.50
C PHE A 128 33.99 -3.23 22.44
N GLU A 129 34.06 -1.91 22.67
CA GLU A 129 35.19 -1.05 22.27
C GLU A 129 35.65 -1.09 20.80
N SER A 130 34.73 -1.33 19.87
CA SER A 130 35.07 -1.22 18.46
C SER A 130 35.14 0.25 18.05
N LYS A 131 36.29 0.68 17.53
CA LYS A 131 36.44 1.91 16.74
C LYS A 131 35.57 1.93 15.49
N LYS A 132 34.92 0.81 15.16
CA LYS A 132 34.06 0.65 14.00
C LYS A 132 32.60 0.62 14.41
N VAL A 133 31.79 1.41 13.72
CA VAL A 133 30.32 1.40 13.84
C VAL A 133 29.74 1.16 12.46
N THR A 134 28.81 0.22 12.35
CA THR A 134 28.11 -0.05 11.10
C THR A 134 26.69 0.49 11.17
N ILE A 135 26.32 1.29 10.18
CA ILE A 135 24.98 1.81 9.98
C ILE A 135 24.34 1.08 8.82
N ARG A 136 23.07 0.73 8.98
CA ARG A 136 22.21 0.17 7.96
C ARG A 136 21.32 1.24 7.35
N ARG A 137 21.21 1.23 6.03
CA ARG A 137 20.20 1.94 5.24
C ARG A 137 18.97 1.07 5.03
N GLN A 138 17.81 1.70 4.85
CA GLN A 138 16.57 0.96 4.54
C GLN A 138 16.50 0.41 3.11
N ILE A 139 17.32 0.93 2.18
CA ILE A 139 17.35 0.48 0.78
C ILE A 139 18.47 -0.53 0.59
N PRO A 140 18.14 -1.82 0.35
CA PRO A 140 19.13 -2.90 0.26
C PRO A 140 19.78 -3.01 -1.12
N ILE A 141 19.17 -2.42 -2.16
CA ILE A 141 19.65 -2.56 -3.54
C ILE A 141 20.29 -1.27 -4.06
N GLN A 142 21.32 -1.46 -4.89
CA GLN A 142 21.85 -0.43 -5.76
C GLN A 142 21.55 -0.87 -7.20
N PHE A 143 20.76 -0.08 -7.92
CA PHE A 143 20.43 -0.40 -9.30
C PHE A 143 21.65 -0.15 -10.19
N ASP A 144 22.11 -1.17 -10.91
CA ASP A 144 23.13 -0.98 -11.94
C ASP A 144 22.55 -0.18 -13.11
N LYS A 145 23.23 0.91 -13.48
CA LYS A 145 22.83 1.78 -14.59
C LYS A 145 22.86 1.07 -15.93
N ASN A 146 23.66 0.02 -16.06
CA ASN A 146 23.76 -0.77 -17.29
C ASN A 146 22.69 -1.86 -17.39
N ARG A 147 22.01 -2.18 -16.28
CA ARG A 147 21.01 -3.25 -16.18
C ARG A 147 19.62 -2.73 -15.85
N VAL A 148 19.33 -1.45 -16.17
CA VAL A 148 18.01 -0.84 -15.89
C VAL A 148 16.87 -1.62 -16.56
N ASN A 149 17.12 -2.18 -17.75
CA ASN A 149 16.14 -2.95 -18.51
C ASN A 149 15.82 -4.33 -17.88
N ASP A 150 16.65 -4.83 -16.97
CA ASP A 150 16.36 -6.06 -16.22
C ASP A 150 15.27 -5.81 -15.17
N PHE A 151 15.24 -4.57 -14.64
CA PHE A 151 14.27 -4.16 -13.62
C PHE A 151 13.03 -3.52 -14.21
N PHE A 152 13.16 -2.75 -15.29
CA PHE A 152 12.06 -1.96 -15.85
C PHE A 152 11.75 -2.37 -17.29
N GLU A 153 10.47 -2.64 -17.56
CA GLU A 153 9.94 -2.93 -18.88
C GLU A 153 8.84 -1.94 -19.25
N TYR A 154 8.86 -1.45 -20.50
CA TYR A 154 7.78 -0.63 -21.03
C TYR A 154 6.71 -1.51 -21.66
N ALA A 155 5.46 -1.34 -21.25
CA ALA A 155 4.31 -2.04 -21.83
C ALA A 155 3.32 -1.03 -22.42
N SER A 156 3.17 -0.97 -23.74
CA SER A 156 2.08 -0.20 -24.36
C SER A 156 0.76 -0.95 -24.19
N LYS A 157 -0.38 -0.26 -24.03
CA LYS A 157 -1.67 -0.95 -24.00
C LYS A 157 -1.97 -1.63 -25.35
N LEU A 158 -1.72 -0.89 -26.43
CA LEU A 158 -1.91 -1.36 -27.80
C LEU A 158 -0.57 -1.53 -28.52
N ASP A 159 -0.50 -2.52 -29.39
CA ASP A 159 0.60 -2.70 -30.35
C ASP A 159 0.41 -1.81 -31.59
N ASP A 160 1.39 -1.85 -32.51
CA ASP A 160 1.36 -1.07 -33.75
C ASP A 160 0.15 -1.43 -34.65
N LYS A 161 -0.44 -2.62 -34.47
CA LYS A 161 -1.63 -3.11 -35.18
C LYS A 161 -2.93 -2.77 -34.46
N LYS A 162 -2.88 -1.99 -33.36
CA LYS A 162 -4.00 -1.62 -32.49
C LYS A 162 -4.64 -2.81 -31.74
N ASN A 163 -3.93 -3.92 -31.59
CA ASN A 163 -4.33 -5.02 -30.72
C ASN A 163 -3.74 -4.84 -29.32
N ILE A 164 -4.27 -5.55 -28.33
CA ILE A 164 -3.68 -5.56 -26.98
C ILE A 164 -2.25 -6.11 -27.04
N SER A 165 -1.28 -5.37 -26.50
CA SER A 165 0.13 -5.81 -26.51
C SER A 165 0.37 -7.01 -25.59
N SER A 166 1.41 -7.80 -25.88
CA SER A 166 1.75 -9.00 -25.11
C SER A 166 2.08 -8.70 -23.64
N THR A 167 2.99 -7.74 -23.38
CA THR A 167 3.40 -7.43 -22.00
C THR A 167 2.24 -6.86 -21.19
N TYR A 168 1.40 -6.01 -21.81
CA TYR A 168 0.20 -5.52 -21.14
C TYR A 168 -0.78 -6.64 -20.84
N LYS A 169 -1.03 -7.54 -21.81
CA LYS A 169 -1.87 -8.73 -21.63
C LYS A 169 -1.38 -9.57 -20.46
N ASP A 170 -0.08 -9.86 -20.37
CA ASP A 170 0.48 -10.73 -19.32
C ASP A 170 0.31 -10.11 -17.93
N VAL A 171 0.46 -8.79 -17.79
CA VAL A 171 0.18 -8.07 -16.52
C VAL A 171 -1.30 -8.16 -16.13
N ILE A 172 -2.22 -7.96 -17.08
CA ILE A 172 -3.66 -8.06 -16.80
C ILE A 172 -4.05 -9.51 -16.50
N PHE A 173 -3.46 -10.49 -17.17
CA PHE A 173 -3.72 -11.90 -16.95
C PHE A 173 -3.20 -12.37 -15.60
N ASP A 174 -2.02 -11.91 -15.17
CA ASP A 174 -1.50 -12.18 -13.83
C ASP A 174 -2.45 -11.69 -12.74
N ARG A 175 -2.91 -10.44 -12.87
CA ARG A 175 -3.91 -9.83 -11.98
C ARG A 175 -5.22 -10.61 -11.96
N THR A 176 -5.75 -10.91 -13.14
CA THR A 176 -7.04 -11.61 -13.30
C THR A 176 -6.97 -13.06 -12.82
N ALA A 177 -5.85 -13.75 -13.05
CA ALA A 177 -5.65 -15.11 -12.62
C ALA A 177 -5.61 -15.22 -11.09
N GLU A 178 -5.03 -14.25 -10.40
CA GLU A 178 -5.04 -14.20 -8.93
C GLU A 178 -6.42 -13.89 -8.35
N ILE A 179 -7.19 -13.01 -9.01
CA ILE A 179 -8.60 -12.78 -8.65
C ILE A 179 -9.40 -14.08 -8.84
N GLY A 180 -9.27 -14.72 -10.00
CA GLY A 180 -9.98 -15.97 -10.31
C GLY A 180 -9.61 -17.12 -9.38
N SER A 181 -8.33 -17.28 -9.03
CA SER A 181 -7.85 -18.30 -8.09
C SER A 181 -8.34 -18.02 -6.66
N SER A 182 -8.46 -16.75 -6.27
CA SER A 182 -8.99 -16.34 -4.96
C SER A 182 -10.50 -16.59 -4.84
N VAL A 183 -11.24 -16.54 -5.96
CA VAL A 183 -12.68 -16.84 -6.01
C VAL A 183 -12.96 -18.34 -6.08
N ALA A 184 -12.28 -19.06 -6.98
CA ALA A 184 -12.61 -20.44 -7.37
C ALA A 184 -11.58 -21.49 -6.93
N GLY A 185 -10.53 -21.09 -6.20
CA GLY A 185 -9.49 -21.98 -5.67
C GLY A 185 -9.89 -22.67 -4.37
N THR A 186 -8.90 -23.01 -3.54
CA THR A 186 -9.17 -23.64 -2.24
C THR A 186 -10.00 -22.70 -1.36
N SER A 187 -11.11 -23.21 -0.84
CA SER A 187 -12.02 -22.41 0.00
C SER A 187 -11.46 -22.23 1.42
N GLU A 188 -11.88 -21.16 2.11
CA GLU A 188 -11.52 -20.98 3.53
C GLU A 188 -12.10 -22.08 4.42
N ASN A 189 -13.32 -22.54 4.14
CA ASN A 189 -13.95 -23.63 4.88
C ASN A 189 -13.12 -24.92 4.78
N ALA A 190 -12.55 -25.20 3.59
CA ALA A 190 -11.64 -26.31 3.39
C ALA A 190 -10.33 -26.15 4.16
N ILE A 191 -9.73 -24.95 4.17
CA ILE A 191 -8.50 -24.68 4.94
C ILE A 191 -8.74 -24.88 6.44
N LEU A 192 -9.86 -24.36 6.96
CA LEU A 192 -10.25 -24.54 8.36
C LEU A 192 -10.49 -26.03 8.68
N LEU A 193 -11.21 -26.74 7.81
CA LEU A 193 -11.47 -28.18 7.99
C LEU A 193 -10.17 -28.99 7.99
N GLU A 194 -9.25 -28.71 7.08
CA GLU A 194 -7.97 -29.43 7.01
C GLU A 194 -7.13 -29.21 8.28
N ASN A 195 -7.12 -27.97 8.81
CA ASN A 195 -6.46 -27.67 10.08
C ASN A 195 -7.11 -28.39 11.26
N ILE A 196 -8.46 -28.48 11.30
CA ILE A 196 -9.21 -29.18 12.35
C ILE A 196 -8.88 -30.68 12.36
N ILE A 197 -8.80 -31.31 11.18
CA ILE A 197 -8.53 -32.75 11.06
C ILE A 197 -7.11 -33.09 11.53
N LYS A 198 -6.12 -32.22 11.26
CA LYS A 198 -4.71 -32.46 11.63
C LYS A 198 -4.42 -32.28 13.11
N ASP A 199 -5.14 -31.40 13.80
CA ASP A 199 -4.96 -31.16 15.24
C ASP A 199 -6.29 -30.93 15.95
N PRO A 200 -7.05 -31.98 16.23
CA PRO A 200 -8.41 -31.83 16.74
C PRO A 200 -8.50 -31.36 18.20
N THR A 201 -7.39 -31.32 18.95
CA THR A 201 -7.41 -31.08 20.41
C THR A 201 -6.87 -29.71 20.81
N SER A 202 -6.27 -28.95 19.88
CA SER A 202 -5.74 -27.63 20.20
C SER A 202 -6.84 -26.59 20.51
N GLN A 203 -6.53 -25.61 21.37
CA GLN A 203 -7.42 -24.50 21.67
C GLN A 203 -7.70 -23.62 20.44
N MET A 204 -6.75 -23.51 19.52
CA MET A 204 -6.93 -22.79 18.25
C MET A 204 -7.97 -23.49 17.37
N THR A 205 -7.94 -24.83 17.33
CA THR A 205 -8.90 -25.66 16.62
C THR A 205 -10.32 -25.46 17.14
N LYS A 206 -10.48 -25.28 18.46
CA LYS A 206 -11.78 -25.00 19.08
C LYS A 206 -12.41 -23.73 18.49
N ASN A 207 -11.64 -22.67 18.31
CA ASN A 207 -12.12 -21.44 17.68
C ASN A 207 -12.47 -21.66 16.21
N MET A 208 -11.64 -22.39 15.46
CA MET A 208 -11.92 -22.72 14.05
C MET A 208 -13.23 -23.51 13.88
N VAL A 209 -13.50 -24.48 14.78
CA VAL A 209 -14.76 -25.22 14.77
C VAL A 209 -15.95 -24.28 14.99
N PHE A 210 -15.88 -23.35 15.94
CA PHE A 210 -16.95 -22.38 16.14
C PHE A 210 -17.14 -21.45 14.93
N THR A 211 -16.07 -21.05 14.26
CA THR A 211 -16.17 -20.28 13.00
C THR A 211 -16.94 -21.06 11.93
N LEU A 212 -16.62 -22.35 11.72
CA LEU A 212 -17.35 -23.19 10.77
C LEU A 212 -18.83 -23.39 11.17
N VAL A 213 -19.08 -23.61 12.46
CA VAL A 213 -20.46 -23.78 12.99
C VAL A 213 -21.29 -22.53 12.77
N HIS A 214 -20.77 -21.36 13.12
CA HIS A 214 -21.49 -20.10 12.89
C HIS A 214 -21.70 -19.85 11.40
N GLY A 215 -20.71 -20.12 10.55
CA GLY A 215 -20.85 -20.06 9.10
C GLY A 215 -22.00 -20.93 8.57
N ILE A 216 -22.09 -22.19 8.99
CA ILE A 216 -23.19 -23.11 8.59
C ILE A 216 -24.54 -22.56 9.02
N LEU A 217 -24.66 -22.10 10.27
CA LEU A 217 -25.93 -21.62 10.82
C LEU A 217 -26.38 -20.31 10.18
N ASP A 218 -25.47 -19.36 10.02
CA ASP A 218 -25.77 -18.05 9.43
C ASP A 218 -26.17 -18.21 7.95
N PHE A 219 -25.45 -19.04 7.20
CA PHE A 219 -25.76 -19.30 5.79
C PHE A 219 -27.10 -20.01 5.62
N THR A 220 -27.37 -21.04 6.43
CA THR A 220 -28.65 -21.77 6.37
C THR A 220 -29.83 -20.94 6.86
N LYS A 221 -29.64 -20.03 7.81
CA LYS A 221 -30.68 -19.10 8.27
C LYS A 221 -31.14 -18.15 7.15
N VAL A 222 -30.21 -17.71 6.30
CA VAL A 222 -30.51 -16.82 5.16
C VAL A 222 -31.15 -17.61 4.01
N PHE A 223 -30.49 -18.66 3.53
CA PHE A 223 -30.84 -19.32 2.26
C PHE A 223 -31.66 -20.62 2.40
N GLY A 224 -31.74 -21.20 3.61
CA GLY A 224 -32.34 -22.52 3.84
C GLY A 224 -31.46 -23.68 3.37
N GLU A 225 -31.71 -24.90 3.85
CA GLU A 225 -30.86 -26.08 3.57
C GLU A 225 -31.03 -26.69 2.16
N SER A 226 -32.18 -26.46 1.54
CA SER A 226 -32.53 -27.03 0.23
C SER A 226 -32.14 -26.15 -0.96
N SER A 227 -31.71 -24.91 -0.72
CA SER A 227 -31.36 -23.97 -1.78
C SER A 227 -30.12 -24.44 -2.57
N PRO A 228 -30.08 -24.24 -3.90
CA PRO A 228 -28.87 -24.45 -4.71
C PRO A 228 -27.67 -23.62 -4.20
N ILE A 229 -27.92 -22.42 -3.70
CA ILE A 229 -26.90 -21.52 -3.13
C ILE A 229 -26.23 -22.19 -1.93
N THR A 230 -27.04 -22.73 -1.01
CA THR A 230 -26.55 -23.48 0.16
C THR A 230 -25.84 -24.77 -0.23
N SER A 231 -26.28 -25.45 -1.29
CA SER A 231 -25.57 -26.62 -1.80
C SER A 231 -24.16 -26.27 -2.30
N ARG A 232 -23.95 -25.10 -2.93
CA ARG A 232 -22.61 -24.62 -3.31
C ARG A 232 -21.77 -24.29 -2.08
N TYR A 233 -22.37 -23.62 -1.10
CA TYR A 233 -21.70 -23.34 0.17
C TYR A 233 -21.29 -24.62 0.91
N PHE A 234 -22.14 -25.63 1.00
CA PHE A 234 -21.77 -26.91 1.62
C PHE A 234 -20.63 -27.61 0.87
N ALA A 235 -20.66 -27.63 -0.45
CA ALA A 235 -19.59 -28.21 -1.28
C ALA A 235 -18.23 -27.50 -1.06
N SER A 236 -18.24 -26.23 -0.64
CA SER A 236 -17.00 -25.50 -0.36
C SER A 236 -16.17 -26.13 0.76
N PHE A 237 -16.76 -26.84 1.73
CA PHE A 237 -16.04 -27.42 2.88
C PHE A 237 -15.00 -28.47 2.47
N THR A 238 -15.21 -29.19 1.38
CA THR A 238 -14.24 -30.16 0.87
C THR A 238 -13.55 -29.70 -0.42
N GLN A 239 -13.66 -28.41 -0.76
CA GLN A 239 -12.97 -27.80 -1.91
C GLN A 239 -11.51 -27.48 -1.56
N GLY A 240 -10.73 -28.53 -1.34
CA GLY A 240 -9.32 -28.48 -0.98
C GLY A 240 -8.64 -29.82 -1.25
N HIS A 241 -7.50 -30.06 -0.61
CA HIS A 241 -6.71 -31.28 -0.80
C HIS A 241 -7.14 -32.36 0.20
N PHE A 242 -8.22 -33.08 -0.11
CA PHE A 242 -8.70 -34.20 0.70
C PHE A 242 -8.69 -35.49 -0.11
N ASP A 243 -8.01 -36.53 0.40
CA ASP A 243 -8.02 -37.87 -0.24
C ASP A 243 -9.42 -38.48 -0.24
N ASN A 244 -10.19 -38.26 0.83
CA ASN A 244 -11.57 -38.69 0.95
C ASN A 244 -12.45 -37.59 1.58
N PRO A 245 -13.20 -36.83 0.77
CA PRO A 245 -14.10 -35.78 1.24
C PRO A 245 -15.13 -36.24 2.28
N LYS A 246 -15.61 -37.49 2.19
CA LYS A 246 -16.61 -38.02 3.14
C LYS A 246 -16.00 -38.25 4.53
N SER A 247 -14.78 -38.80 4.59
CA SER A 247 -14.11 -39.00 5.87
C SER A 247 -13.73 -37.68 6.53
N ALA A 248 -13.35 -36.66 5.74
CA ALA A 248 -13.07 -35.33 6.26
C ALA A 248 -14.28 -34.72 6.99
N ILE A 249 -15.47 -34.82 6.38
CA ILE A 249 -16.72 -34.35 7.00
C ILE A 249 -17.11 -35.20 8.21
N GLN A 250 -16.90 -36.52 8.17
CA GLN A 250 -17.14 -37.36 9.33
C GLN A 250 -16.25 -36.98 10.52
N SER A 251 -14.96 -36.73 10.27
CA SER A 251 -14.03 -36.22 11.29
C SER A 251 -14.48 -34.88 11.88
N LEU A 252 -15.08 -33.99 11.09
CA LEU A 252 -15.67 -32.76 11.60
C LEU A 252 -16.87 -33.06 12.53
N ILE A 253 -17.77 -33.94 12.12
CA ILE A 253 -18.93 -34.37 12.93
C ILE A 253 -18.46 -34.95 14.27
N ASP A 254 -17.43 -35.81 14.24
CA ASP A 254 -16.88 -36.44 15.45
C ASP A 254 -16.20 -35.39 16.36
N THR A 255 -15.56 -34.38 15.77
CA THR A 255 -14.96 -33.26 16.52
C THR A 255 -16.02 -32.38 17.17
N LEU A 256 -17.11 -32.07 16.46
CA LEU A 256 -18.27 -31.37 17.03
C LEU A 256 -18.88 -32.14 18.20
N GLY A 257 -19.02 -33.47 18.04
CA GLY A 257 -19.51 -34.36 19.10
C GLY A 257 -18.63 -34.33 20.35
N ARG A 258 -17.30 -34.33 20.18
CA ARG A 258 -16.34 -34.21 21.29
C ARG A 258 -16.44 -32.87 22.02
N TYR A 259 -16.42 -31.75 21.30
CA TYR A 259 -16.56 -30.43 21.94
C TYR A 259 -17.91 -30.23 22.61
N ARG A 260 -18.98 -30.83 22.08
CA ARG A 260 -20.28 -30.89 22.78
C ARG A 260 -20.18 -31.66 24.10
N ALA A 261 -19.49 -32.80 24.11
CA ALA A 261 -19.27 -33.58 25.33
C ALA A 261 -18.46 -32.79 26.37
N GLU A 262 -17.39 -32.09 25.94
CA GLU A 262 -16.62 -31.19 26.81
C GLU A 262 -17.49 -30.09 27.44
N ILE A 263 -18.31 -29.41 26.65
CA ILE A 263 -19.22 -28.37 27.16
C ILE A 263 -20.24 -28.95 28.14
N THR A 264 -20.74 -30.15 27.87
CA THR A 264 -21.69 -30.83 28.77
C THR A 264 -21.03 -31.16 30.11
N LEU A 265 -19.77 -31.61 30.09
CA LEU A 265 -18.98 -31.86 31.29
C LEU A 265 -18.71 -30.56 32.06
N GLU A 266 -18.30 -29.49 31.38
CA GLU A 266 -18.06 -28.17 32.00
C GLU A 266 -19.34 -27.62 32.65
N LYS A 267 -20.50 -27.73 31.98
CA LYS A 267 -21.80 -27.39 32.56
C LYS A 267 -22.14 -28.24 33.78
N SER A 268 -21.87 -29.54 33.75
CA SER A 268 -22.13 -30.43 34.89
C SER A 268 -21.29 -30.06 36.11
N ASN A 269 -20.04 -29.64 35.90
CA ASN A 269 -19.14 -29.17 36.96
C ASN A 269 -19.65 -27.84 37.55
N ILE A 270 -20.06 -26.89 36.70
CA ILE A 270 -20.66 -25.63 37.17
C ILE A 270 -21.93 -25.91 37.98
N THR A 271 -22.79 -26.82 37.52
CA THR A 271 -24.04 -27.19 38.22
C THR A 271 -23.76 -27.87 39.57
N LYS A 272 -22.69 -28.66 39.69
CA LYS A 272 -22.25 -29.24 40.98
C LYS A 272 -21.74 -28.15 41.92
N SER A 273 -20.86 -27.26 41.46
CA SER A 273 -20.36 -26.15 42.27
C SER A 273 -21.46 -25.17 42.71
N GLN A 274 -22.53 -25.02 41.93
CA GLN A 274 -23.72 -24.25 42.29
C GLN A 274 -24.55 -24.89 43.42
N LYS A 275 -24.54 -26.22 43.57
CA LYS A 275 -25.24 -26.89 44.67
C LYS A 275 -24.54 -26.71 46.01
N ASP A 276 -23.22 -26.46 45.98
CA ASP A 276 -22.39 -26.30 47.18
C ASP A 276 -22.34 -24.84 47.70
N GLN A 277 -22.84 -23.85 46.93
CA GLN A 277 -22.84 -22.43 47.29
C GLN A 277 -24.25 -21.82 47.27
N LYS A 278 -24.68 -21.19 48.38
CA LYS A 278 -26.03 -20.58 48.53
C LYS A 278 -26.29 -19.35 47.63
N PHE A 279 -25.26 -18.81 46.96
CA PHE A 279 -25.38 -17.67 46.04
C PHE A 279 -24.58 -17.95 44.76
N VAL A 280 -25.24 -17.87 43.61
CA VAL A 280 -24.59 -18.00 42.30
C VAL A 280 -24.20 -16.60 41.82
N SER A 281 -22.90 -16.36 41.60
CA SER A 281 -22.43 -15.08 41.05
C SER A 281 -22.92 -14.84 39.62
N ASP A 282 -23.08 -13.58 39.23
CA ASP A 282 -23.53 -13.20 37.89
C ASP A 282 -22.57 -13.70 36.79
N GLU A 283 -21.27 -13.79 37.09
CA GLU A 283 -20.26 -14.37 36.19
C GLU A 283 -20.55 -15.83 35.83
N ILE A 284 -20.97 -16.64 36.82
CA ILE A 284 -21.31 -18.05 36.60
C ILE A 284 -22.57 -18.16 35.73
N ARG A 285 -23.56 -17.28 35.94
CA ARG A 285 -24.78 -17.23 35.11
C ARG A 285 -24.47 -16.86 33.67
N GLN A 286 -23.64 -15.84 33.45
CA GLN A 286 -23.18 -15.45 32.12
C GLN A 286 -22.40 -16.57 31.44
N LYS A 287 -21.50 -17.25 32.17
CA LYS A 287 -20.74 -18.40 31.65
C LYS A 287 -21.68 -19.53 31.23
N GLN A 288 -22.67 -19.87 32.06
CA GLN A 288 -23.64 -20.92 31.77
C GLN A 288 -24.47 -20.58 30.52
N TYR A 289 -24.94 -19.34 30.39
CA TYR A 289 -25.66 -18.87 29.20
C TYR A 289 -24.82 -18.99 27.92
N LEU A 290 -23.53 -18.61 27.98
CA LEU A 290 -22.62 -18.76 26.84
C LEU A 290 -22.40 -20.23 26.45
N LEU A 291 -22.27 -21.11 27.45
CA LEU A 291 -22.12 -22.55 27.21
C LEU A 291 -23.40 -23.16 26.60
N ASP A 292 -24.58 -22.74 27.04
CA ASP A 292 -25.87 -23.16 26.46
C ASP A 292 -25.99 -22.73 25.00
N LYS A 293 -25.64 -21.49 24.70
CA LYS A 293 -25.66 -20.96 23.32
C LYS A 293 -24.68 -21.73 22.43
N ARG A 294 -23.47 -22.03 22.91
CA ARG A 294 -22.47 -22.82 22.20
C ARG A 294 -22.94 -24.27 21.97
N GLN A 295 -23.49 -24.91 22.99
CA GLN A 295 -24.02 -26.27 22.90
C GLN A 295 -25.14 -26.36 21.85
N THR A 296 -26.09 -25.42 21.90
CA THR A 296 -27.21 -25.37 20.95
C THR A 296 -26.70 -25.19 19.52
N SER A 297 -25.73 -24.28 19.32
CA SER A 297 -25.13 -24.04 18.00
C SER A 297 -24.43 -25.29 17.45
N LEU A 298 -23.68 -26.01 18.30
CA LEU A 298 -23.03 -27.26 17.93
C LEU A 298 -24.05 -28.33 17.50
N ILE A 299 -25.12 -28.52 18.28
CA ILE A 299 -26.18 -29.49 17.97
C ILE A 299 -26.85 -29.16 16.64
N SER A 300 -27.22 -27.90 16.42
CA SER A 300 -27.86 -27.47 15.18
C SER A 300 -26.96 -27.69 13.97
N ALA A 301 -25.68 -27.31 14.04
CA ALA A 301 -24.74 -27.51 12.94
C ALA A 301 -24.42 -28.99 12.69
N GLU A 302 -24.29 -29.80 13.75
CA GLU A 302 -24.08 -31.26 13.64
C GLU A 302 -25.27 -31.93 12.93
N ASN A 303 -26.51 -31.54 13.24
CA ASN A 303 -27.70 -32.06 12.57
C ASN A 303 -27.73 -31.69 11.09
N ILE A 304 -27.41 -30.43 10.75
CA ILE A 304 -27.33 -29.97 9.35
C ILE A 304 -26.28 -30.79 8.58
N LEU A 305 -25.09 -30.98 9.18
CA LEU A 305 -24.01 -31.77 8.57
C LEU A 305 -24.46 -33.22 8.32
N LYS A 306 -25.04 -33.89 9.33
CA LYS A 306 -25.52 -35.28 9.22
C LYS A 306 -26.60 -35.45 8.15
N ASN A 307 -27.53 -34.52 8.05
CA ASN A 307 -28.61 -34.57 7.08
C ASN A 307 -28.12 -34.29 5.64
N ASN A 308 -27.00 -33.60 5.49
CA ASN A 308 -26.52 -33.11 4.19
C ASN A 308 -25.11 -33.60 3.81
N ILE A 309 -24.59 -34.69 4.41
CA ILE A 309 -23.23 -35.21 4.18
C ILE A 309 -22.92 -35.32 2.67
N ALA A 310 -23.87 -35.83 1.87
CA ALA A 310 -23.68 -35.97 0.44
C ALA A 310 -23.41 -34.63 -0.29
N LYS A 311 -24.00 -33.52 0.17
CA LYS A 311 -23.76 -32.18 -0.38
C LYS A 311 -22.41 -31.62 0.07
N PHE A 312 -22.06 -31.81 1.35
CA PHE A 312 -20.78 -31.37 1.91
C PHE A 312 -19.58 -32.08 1.28
N SER A 313 -19.73 -33.33 0.85
CA SER A 313 -18.68 -34.10 0.19
C SER A 313 -18.64 -34.00 -1.34
N LYS A 314 -19.53 -33.19 -1.95
CA LYS A 314 -19.62 -33.03 -3.41
C LYS A 314 -18.81 -31.83 -3.90
N SER A 315 -17.58 -31.69 -3.42
CA SER A 315 -16.71 -30.60 -3.87
C SER A 315 -16.29 -30.77 -5.33
N GLN A 316 -16.11 -29.63 -6.00
CA GLN A 316 -15.46 -29.55 -7.29
C GLN A 316 -13.95 -29.34 -7.09
N LYS A 317 -13.16 -29.67 -8.11
CA LYS A 317 -11.71 -29.44 -8.08
C LYS A 317 -11.46 -27.92 -8.02
N PRO A 318 -10.70 -27.42 -7.03
CA PRO A 318 -10.35 -26.00 -6.94
C PRO A 318 -9.52 -25.58 -8.15
N PHE A 319 -9.78 -24.39 -8.67
CA PHE A 319 -8.98 -23.78 -9.73
C PHE A 319 -7.73 -23.15 -9.14
N ASN A 320 -6.58 -23.45 -9.74
CA ASN A 320 -5.35 -22.76 -9.40
C ASN A 320 -5.06 -21.60 -10.35
N TYR A 321 -4.06 -20.78 -9.99
CA TYR A 321 -3.60 -19.66 -10.81
C TYR A 321 -3.33 -20.07 -12.27
N ASN A 322 -2.63 -21.17 -12.50
CA ASN A 322 -2.28 -21.64 -13.85
C ASN A 322 -3.53 -22.09 -14.64
N ASP A 323 -4.52 -22.71 -13.99
CA ASP A 323 -5.77 -23.13 -14.64
C ASP A 323 -6.52 -21.90 -15.19
N ILE A 324 -6.61 -20.82 -14.40
CA ILE A 324 -7.25 -19.57 -14.82
C ILE A 324 -6.43 -18.87 -15.90
N TYR A 325 -5.10 -18.79 -15.72
CA TYR A 325 -4.22 -18.15 -16.70
C TYR A 325 -4.28 -18.84 -18.08
N GLN A 326 -4.25 -20.17 -18.10
CA GLN A 326 -4.38 -20.94 -19.34
C GLN A 326 -5.77 -20.77 -19.97
N SER A 327 -6.82 -20.65 -19.15
CA SER A 327 -8.18 -20.38 -19.63
C SER A 327 -8.27 -19.00 -20.28
N LEU A 328 -7.66 -17.96 -19.68
CA LEU A 328 -7.55 -16.63 -20.25
C LEU A 328 -6.79 -16.63 -21.59
N ASP A 329 -5.62 -17.25 -21.62
CA ASP A 329 -4.78 -17.30 -22.82
C ASP A 329 -5.45 -18.09 -23.95
N SER A 330 -6.16 -19.17 -23.62
CA SER A 330 -6.96 -19.94 -24.58
C SER A 330 -8.16 -19.16 -25.10
N ALA A 331 -8.86 -18.41 -24.25
CA ALA A 331 -9.99 -17.57 -24.65
C ALA A 331 -9.54 -16.45 -25.60
N PHE A 332 -8.44 -15.76 -25.25
CA PHE A 332 -7.88 -14.67 -26.04
C PHE A 332 -7.36 -15.12 -27.42
N LYS A 333 -6.82 -16.34 -27.51
CA LYS A 333 -6.39 -16.94 -28.79
C LYS A 333 -7.57 -17.31 -29.70
N LYS A 334 -8.71 -17.72 -29.13
CA LYS A 334 -9.90 -18.15 -29.88
C LYS A 334 -10.72 -16.97 -30.38
N ASP A 335 -10.87 -15.97 -29.53
CA ASP A 335 -11.64 -14.77 -29.81
C ASP A 335 -10.79 -13.57 -29.39
N SER A 336 -10.26 -12.85 -30.38
CA SER A 336 -9.52 -11.59 -30.14
C SER A 336 -10.46 -10.44 -29.73
N SER A 337 -11.68 -10.77 -29.30
CA SER A 337 -12.62 -9.82 -28.75
C SER A 337 -12.04 -9.15 -27.51
N ASN A 338 -12.40 -7.88 -27.32
CA ASN A 338 -11.99 -7.09 -26.16
C ASN A 338 -12.63 -7.58 -24.84
N LEU A 339 -13.40 -8.67 -24.87
CA LEU A 339 -14.19 -9.15 -23.75
C LEU A 339 -13.97 -10.66 -23.57
N LEU A 340 -13.21 -11.02 -22.54
CA LEU A 340 -12.91 -12.41 -22.21
C LEU A 340 -13.79 -12.87 -21.05
N LYS A 341 -14.50 -13.99 -21.22
CA LYS A 341 -15.34 -14.59 -20.16
C LYS A 341 -14.75 -15.91 -19.69
N ILE A 342 -14.64 -16.08 -18.38
CA ILE A 342 -14.25 -17.33 -17.74
C ILE A 342 -15.38 -17.79 -16.84
N ASP A 343 -15.79 -19.05 -17.03
CA ASP A 343 -16.74 -19.71 -16.14
C ASP A 343 -16.01 -20.30 -14.93
N LEU A 344 -16.34 -19.81 -13.74
CA LEU A 344 -15.80 -20.29 -12.46
C LEU A 344 -16.62 -21.46 -11.88
N LYS A 345 -17.61 -21.95 -12.64
CA LYS A 345 -18.49 -23.06 -12.29
C LYS A 345 -19.16 -22.83 -10.94
N SER A 346 -19.24 -23.87 -10.10
CA SER A 346 -19.86 -23.80 -8.77
C SER A 346 -18.83 -23.79 -7.64
N ASN A 347 -17.58 -23.40 -7.94
CA ASN A 347 -16.48 -23.32 -6.96
C ASN A 347 -16.64 -22.15 -5.97
N ASN A 348 -17.58 -21.24 -6.21
CA ASN A 348 -17.92 -20.16 -5.30
C ASN A 348 -19.44 -20.12 -5.07
N PRO A 349 -19.91 -19.90 -3.83
CA PRO A 349 -21.35 -19.82 -3.55
C PRO A 349 -22.01 -18.65 -4.26
N PHE A 350 -21.30 -17.52 -4.42
CA PHE A 350 -21.83 -16.25 -4.88
C PHE A 350 -21.48 -15.91 -6.33
N ILE A 351 -20.22 -16.07 -6.70
CA ILE A 351 -19.69 -15.64 -7.99
C ILE A 351 -19.69 -16.81 -8.98
N SER A 352 -20.15 -16.55 -10.19
CA SER A 352 -20.25 -17.55 -11.26
C SER A 352 -19.21 -17.37 -12.35
N GLN A 353 -18.88 -16.12 -12.68
CA GLN A 353 -18.06 -15.79 -13.84
C GLN A 353 -17.12 -14.62 -13.56
N LEU A 354 -15.99 -14.65 -14.26
CA LEU A 354 -15.00 -13.58 -14.31
C LEU A 354 -14.95 -13.05 -15.74
N ILE A 355 -15.12 -11.75 -15.92
CA ILE A 355 -15.14 -11.12 -17.25
C ILE A 355 -14.08 -10.03 -17.30
N VAL A 356 -13.16 -10.10 -18.27
CA VAL A 356 -12.17 -9.04 -18.52
C VAL A 356 -12.63 -8.22 -19.72
N ASP A 357 -12.88 -6.93 -19.50
CA ASP A 357 -13.25 -5.97 -20.54
C ASP A 357 -12.12 -4.95 -20.76
N PHE A 358 -11.38 -5.14 -21.84
CA PHE A 358 -10.28 -4.27 -22.26
C PHE A 358 -10.74 -2.92 -22.83
N SER A 359 -12.01 -2.81 -23.26
CA SER A 359 -12.57 -1.58 -23.81
C SER A 359 -12.92 -0.62 -22.67
N ASN A 360 -13.60 -1.14 -21.65
CA ASN A 360 -14.02 -0.38 -20.47
C ASN A 360 -12.96 -0.35 -19.35
N ASN A 361 -11.84 -1.05 -19.52
CA ASN A 361 -10.76 -1.17 -18.52
C ASN A 361 -11.26 -1.70 -17.18
N LYS A 362 -12.10 -2.75 -17.22
CA LYS A 362 -12.72 -3.32 -16.02
C LYS A 362 -12.61 -4.85 -16.03
N VAL A 363 -12.54 -5.42 -14.83
CA VAL A 363 -12.80 -6.83 -14.59
C VAL A 363 -14.11 -6.93 -13.81
N PHE A 364 -15.05 -7.73 -14.28
CA PHE A 364 -16.33 -7.97 -13.64
C PHE A 364 -16.38 -9.35 -12.98
N LEU A 365 -16.96 -9.40 -11.80
CA LEU A 365 -17.34 -10.60 -11.07
C LEU A 365 -18.87 -10.68 -11.11
N THR A 366 -19.39 -11.61 -11.89
CA THR A 366 -20.83 -11.77 -12.10
C THR A 366 -21.39 -12.79 -11.11
N LEU A 367 -22.44 -12.40 -10.38
CA LEU A 367 -23.14 -13.27 -9.45
C LEU A 367 -23.89 -14.41 -10.16
N HIS A 368 -24.14 -15.52 -9.46
CA HIS A 368 -25.06 -16.55 -9.98
C HIS A 368 -26.47 -15.98 -10.15
N ARG A 369 -27.17 -16.38 -11.22
CA ARG A 369 -28.53 -15.90 -11.51
C ARG A 369 -29.55 -16.20 -10.40
N ASP A 370 -29.36 -17.28 -9.65
CA ASP A 370 -30.23 -17.65 -8.54
C ASP A 370 -30.07 -16.71 -7.32
N ILE A 371 -28.93 -16.05 -7.17
CA ILE A 371 -28.68 -15.05 -6.12
C ILE A 371 -29.37 -13.74 -6.44
N VAL A 372 -29.22 -13.25 -7.67
CA VAL A 372 -29.87 -12.01 -8.13
C VAL A 372 -31.40 -12.16 -7.97
N ARG A 373 -31.96 -13.30 -8.40
CA ARG A 373 -33.37 -13.61 -8.19
C ARG A 373 -33.75 -13.73 -6.72
N PHE A 374 -32.87 -14.29 -5.89
CA PHE A 374 -33.15 -14.41 -4.46
C PHE A 374 -33.22 -13.02 -3.79
N GLU A 375 -32.33 -12.10 -4.17
CA GLU A 375 -32.34 -10.71 -3.70
C GLU A 375 -33.67 -10.01 -3.98
N GLU A 376 -34.21 -10.16 -5.19
CA GLU A 376 -35.51 -9.57 -5.58
C GLU A 376 -36.68 -10.06 -4.72
N THR A 377 -36.58 -11.28 -4.17
CA THR A 377 -37.65 -11.91 -3.38
C THR A 377 -37.51 -11.70 -1.86
N LEU A 378 -36.42 -11.07 -1.40
CA LEU A 378 -36.09 -10.95 0.01
C LEU A 378 -36.92 -9.87 0.72
N LYS A 379 -37.49 -10.22 1.88
CA LYS A 379 -38.10 -9.25 2.81
C LYS A 379 -37.01 -8.41 3.48
N ALA A 380 -37.30 -7.14 3.76
CA ALA A 380 -36.36 -6.17 4.36
C ALA A 380 -35.56 -6.73 5.55
N GLN A 381 -36.19 -7.46 6.48
CA GLN A 381 -35.53 -8.02 7.67
C GLN A 381 -34.44 -9.07 7.38
N LYS A 382 -34.51 -9.78 6.24
CA LYS A 382 -33.49 -10.75 5.84
C LYS A 382 -32.47 -10.16 4.87
N LYS A 383 -32.73 -8.97 4.34
CA LYS A 383 -31.86 -8.30 3.37
C LYS A 383 -30.51 -7.95 4.00
N ASP A 384 -30.50 -7.41 5.22
CA ASP A 384 -29.26 -7.07 5.92
C ASP A 384 -28.31 -8.28 6.11
N SER A 385 -28.86 -9.45 6.48
CA SER A 385 -28.06 -10.67 6.65
C SER A 385 -27.56 -11.23 5.31
N PHE A 386 -28.34 -11.08 4.24
CA PHE A 386 -27.94 -11.45 2.89
C PHE A 386 -26.80 -10.54 2.39
N ASP A 387 -26.99 -9.23 2.49
CA ASP A 387 -26.00 -8.22 2.09
C ASP A 387 -24.70 -8.41 2.86
N GLN A 388 -24.77 -8.70 4.17
CA GLN A 388 -23.59 -8.95 4.99
C GLN A 388 -22.78 -10.16 4.50
N LEU A 389 -23.42 -11.24 4.06
CA LEU A 389 -22.70 -12.41 3.53
C LEU A 389 -21.96 -12.09 2.23
N ILE A 390 -22.57 -11.30 1.34
CA ILE A 390 -21.93 -10.86 0.10
C ILE A 390 -20.82 -9.86 0.39
N ILE A 391 -21.04 -8.89 1.27
CA ILE A 391 -20.02 -7.91 1.68
C ILE A 391 -18.82 -8.62 2.30
N ASN A 392 -19.03 -9.62 3.16
CA ASN A 392 -17.94 -10.41 3.74
C ASN A 392 -17.13 -11.13 2.66
N GLU A 393 -17.80 -11.72 1.66
CA GLU A 393 -17.13 -12.38 0.53
C GLU A 393 -16.29 -11.39 -0.29
N ILE A 394 -16.86 -10.22 -0.63
CA ILE A 394 -16.17 -9.20 -1.41
C ILE A 394 -15.02 -8.58 -0.61
N ALA A 395 -15.20 -8.32 0.68
CA ALA A 395 -14.15 -7.82 1.57
C ALA A 395 -13.00 -8.84 1.70
N ARG A 396 -13.33 -10.14 1.78
CA ARG A 396 -12.32 -11.21 1.75
C ARG A 396 -11.53 -11.17 0.45
N LEU A 397 -12.20 -11.10 -0.70
CA LEU A 397 -11.54 -11.04 -2.00
C LEU A 397 -10.65 -9.80 -2.10
N SER A 398 -11.17 -8.63 -1.75
CA SER A 398 -10.44 -7.36 -1.74
C SER A 398 -9.17 -7.43 -0.87
N THR A 399 -9.27 -8.03 0.32
CA THR A 399 -8.13 -8.19 1.24
C THR A 399 -7.09 -9.19 0.73
N ARG A 400 -7.53 -10.25 0.03
CA ARG A 400 -6.64 -11.29 -0.47
C ARG A 400 -5.89 -10.87 -1.73
N THR A 401 -6.52 -10.08 -2.60
CA THR A 401 -5.94 -9.66 -3.87
C THR A 401 -5.37 -8.23 -3.84
N ASP A 402 -5.61 -7.49 -2.76
CA ASP A 402 -5.37 -6.04 -2.63
C ASP A 402 -6.10 -5.19 -3.69
N GLU A 403 -7.26 -5.68 -4.14
CA GLU A 403 -8.05 -5.04 -5.19
C GLU A 403 -9.15 -4.17 -4.61
N LYS A 404 -9.40 -3.03 -5.25
CA LYS A 404 -10.58 -2.22 -4.95
C LYS A 404 -11.78 -2.73 -5.76
N ILE A 405 -12.65 -3.48 -5.08
CA ILE A 405 -13.87 -4.03 -5.68
C ILE A 405 -15.03 -3.06 -5.41
N MET A 406 -15.72 -2.63 -6.46
CA MET A 406 -16.90 -1.75 -6.37
C MET A 406 -18.15 -2.52 -6.81
N SER A 407 -19.29 -2.23 -6.17
CA SER A 407 -20.59 -2.77 -6.57
C SER A 407 -21.20 -1.93 -7.69
N GLU A 408 -21.72 -2.58 -8.74
CA GLU A 408 -22.43 -1.96 -9.86
C GLU A 408 -23.65 -2.83 -10.23
N LYS A 409 -24.83 -2.48 -9.69
CA LYS A 409 -26.08 -3.25 -9.85
C LYS A 409 -25.91 -4.72 -9.43
N ASP A 410 -25.96 -5.65 -10.39
CA ASP A 410 -25.92 -7.11 -10.18
C ASP A 410 -24.49 -7.69 -10.32
N GLU A 411 -23.49 -6.82 -10.49
CA GLU A 411 -22.11 -7.20 -10.72
C GLU A 411 -21.16 -6.43 -9.80
N PHE A 412 -19.99 -6.99 -9.58
CA PHE A 412 -18.89 -6.29 -8.94
C PHE A 412 -17.81 -6.01 -9.98
N ASN A 413 -17.28 -4.79 -9.99
CA ASN A 413 -16.22 -4.40 -10.92
C ASN A 413 -14.93 -4.06 -10.19
N ILE A 414 -13.83 -4.24 -10.90
CA ILE A 414 -12.48 -3.87 -10.52
C ILE A 414 -11.92 -3.05 -11.68
N ASN A 415 -11.46 -1.83 -11.40
CA ASN A 415 -10.86 -0.99 -12.43
C ASN A 415 -9.45 -1.49 -12.75
N LEU A 416 -9.15 -1.70 -14.03
CA LEU A 416 -7.81 -2.07 -14.48
C LEU A 416 -6.82 -0.91 -14.36
N HIS A 417 -7.32 0.34 -14.35
CA HIS A 417 -6.52 1.55 -14.27
C HIS A 417 -6.98 2.49 -13.17
N ALA A 418 -6.02 3.17 -12.53
CA ALA A 418 -6.29 4.30 -11.65
C ALA A 418 -6.37 5.64 -12.40
N LEU A 419 -5.60 5.80 -13.49
CA LEU A 419 -5.63 7.00 -14.32
C LEU A 419 -6.66 6.89 -15.44
N GLU A 420 -7.31 8.01 -15.74
CA GLU A 420 -8.12 8.15 -16.94
C GLU A 420 -7.24 8.15 -18.20
N ASN A 421 -7.67 7.43 -19.24
CA ASN A 421 -6.99 7.36 -20.54
C ASN A 421 -5.54 6.82 -20.48
N THR A 422 -5.29 5.80 -19.66
CA THR A 422 -4.00 5.12 -19.62
C THR A 422 -3.64 4.51 -20.98
N SER A 423 -2.47 4.89 -21.49
CA SER A 423 -1.95 4.43 -22.79
C SER A 423 -0.87 3.36 -22.66
N SER A 424 -0.13 3.37 -21.56
CA SER A 424 1.03 2.50 -21.35
C SER A 424 1.38 2.39 -19.86
N TYR A 425 2.21 1.40 -19.54
CA TYR A 425 2.81 1.17 -18.23
C TYR A 425 4.33 1.22 -18.29
N LEU A 426 4.92 1.62 -17.18
CA LEU A 426 6.26 1.18 -16.79
C LEU A 426 6.12 0.07 -15.75
N VAL A 427 6.53 -1.12 -16.11
CA VAL A 427 6.48 -2.31 -15.25
C VAL A 427 7.83 -2.47 -14.58
N LEU A 428 7.83 -2.54 -13.25
CA LEU A 428 8.98 -2.90 -12.44
C LEU A 428 8.88 -4.37 -12.06
N ASN A 429 9.88 -5.15 -12.45
CA ASN A 429 9.98 -6.57 -12.16
C ASN A 429 10.44 -6.80 -10.71
N LEU A 430 9.49 -7.20 -9.86
CA LEU A 430 9.76 -7.44 -8.45
C LEU A 430 10.54 -8.73 -8.21
N ASN A 431 10.49 -9.70 -9.13
CA ASN A 431 11.27 -10.93 -9.03
C ASN A 431 12.78 -10.65 -9.04
N GLU A 432 13.25 -9.73 -9.87
CA GLU A 432 14.67 -9.36 -9.88
C GLU A 432 15.09 -8.67 -8.57
N ILE A 433 14.21 -7.87 -7.98
CA ILE A 433 14.44 -7.27 -6.65
C ILE A 433 14.52 -8.38 -5.59
N ALA A 434 13.58 -9.33 -5.62
CA ALA A 434 13.51 -10.42 -4.67
C ALA A 434 14.77 -11.31 -4.74
N LYS A 435 15.28 -11.60 -5.95
CA LYS A 435 16.53 -12.35 -6.17
C LYS A 435 17.73 -11.64 -5.55
N VAL A 436 17.85 -10.33 -5.74
CA VAL A 436 18.95 -9.54 -5.17
C VAL A 436 18.88 -9.58 -3.65
N GLU A 437 17.71 -9.34 -3.07
CA GLU A 437 17.54 -9.36 -1.61
C GLU A 437 17.73 -10.76 -1.02
N SER A 438 17.24 -11.82 -1.66
CA SER A 438 17.40 -13.20 -1.20
C SER A 438 18.88 -13.61 -1.17
N ASN A 439 19.65 -13.20 -2.18
CA ASN A 439 21.08 -13.46 -2.22
C ASN A 439 21.85 -12.64 -1.17
N GLN A 440 21.44 -11.40 -0.91
CA GLN A 440 22.02 -10.57 0.12
C GLN A 440 21.80 -11.14 1.53
N ILE A 441 20.57 -11.58 1.84
CA ILE A 441 20.30 -12.17 3.16
C ILE A 441 21.03 -13.51 3.32
N LEU A 442 21.11 -14.32 2.25
CA LEU A 442 21.89 -15.56 2.25
C LEU A 442 23.37 -15.28 2.59
N ASN A 443 23.98 -14.33 1.89
CA ASN A 443 25.36 -13.91 2.14
C ASN A 443 25.56 -13.30 3.53
N THR A 444 24.57 -12.56 4.03
CA THR A 444 24.61 -11.97 5.38
C THR A 444 24.63 -13.06 6.45
N ILE A 445 23.75 -14.07 6.35
CA ILE A 445 23.75 -15.20 7.28
C ILE A 445 25.08 -15.98 7.17
N LEU A 446 25.56 -16.24 5.94
CA LEU A 446 26.82 -16.96 5.71
C LEU A 446 28.07 -16.23 6.23
N ASN A 447 28.07 -14.91 6.34
CA ASN A 447 29.24 -14.16 6.81
C ASN A 447 29.15 -13.80 8.30
N ASP A 448 27.96 -13.43 8.79
CA ASP A 448 27.79 -12.84 10.11
C ASP A 448 27.35 -13.85 11.18
N TRP A 449 26.75 -14.97 10.78
CA TRP A 449 26.31 -16.04 11.68
C TRP A 449 27.31 -17.21 11.69
N ASN A 450 28.14 -17.22 12.74
CA ASN A 450 29.12 -18.26 13.03
C ASN A 450 28.79 -18.90 14.39
N PRO A 451 27.82 -19.84 14.42
CA PRO A 451 27.41 -20.52 15.63
C PRO A 451 28.52 -21.44 16.16
N LYS A 452 28.58 -21.60 17.47
CA LYS A 452 29.51 -22.50 18.19
C LYS A 452 28.82 -23.77 18.66
N HIS A 453 27.51 -23.74 18.85
CA HIS A 453 26.73 -24.90 19.28
C HIS A 453 26.68 -25.96 18.17
N PRO A 454 26.91 -27.26 18.46
CA PRO A 454 26.97 -28.33 17.46
C PRO A 454 25.67 -28.43 16.63
N ASP A 455 24.50 -28.43 17.26
CA ASP A 455 23.21 -28.52 16.53
C ASP A 455 22.93 -27.33 15.58
N LEU A 456 23.69 -26.23 15.71
CA LEU A 456 23.54 -25.04 14.88
C LEU A 456 24.73 -24.84 13.95
N ASP A 457 25.77 -25.66 14.03
CA ASP A 457 26.94 -25.53 13.18
C ASP A 457 26.60 -25.73 11.70
N ARG A 458 27.50 -25.34 10.81
CA ARG A 458 27.21 -25.34 9.36
C ARG A 458 27.09 -26.74 8.76
N GLU A 459 27.63 -27.74 9.44
CA GLU A 459 27.54 -29.13 9.02
C GLU A 459 26.19 -29.73 9.40
N SER A 460 25.69 -29.38 10.59
CA SER A 460 24.41 -29.85 11.13
C SER A 460 23.23 -29.05 10.57
N LEU A 461 23.33 -27.72 10.49
CA LEU A 461 22.28 -26.84 9.94
C LEU A 461 22.80 -26.07 8.70
N PRO A 462 22.93 -26.75 7.56
CA PRO A 462 23.38 -26.11 6.33
C PRO A 462 22.38 -25.08 5.83
N ILE A 463 22.90 -24.05 5.14
CA ILE A 463 22.13 -22.92 4.63
C ILE A 463 22.05 -23.03 3.10
N TYR A 464 20.84 -23.04 2.54
CA TYR A 464 20.62 -23.18 1.11
C TYR A 464 19.67 -22.11 0.57
N ASP A 465 19.84 -21.77 -0.72
CA ASP A 465 18.76 -21.18 -1.49
C ASP A 465 17.68 -22.22 -1.79
N PHE A 466 16.50 -21.77 -2.20
CA PHE A 466 15.38 -22.68 -2.42
C PHE A 466 15.57 -23.60 -3.63
N GLU A 467 16.22 -23.13 -4.70
CA GLU A 467 16.46 -23.95 -5.90
C GLU A 467 17.37 -25.14 -5.62
N THR A 468 18.43 -24.92 -4.85
CA THR A 468 19.33 -25.96 -4.35
C THR A 468 18.58 -26.88 -3.40
N TYR A 469 17.84 -26.32 -2.45
CA TYR A 469 17.03 -27.09 -1.50
C TYR A 469 16.07 -28.06 -2.20
N GLN A 470 15.39 -27.65 -3.29
CA GLN A 470 14.48 -28.54 -4.01
C GLN A 470 15.17 -29.79 -4.58
N LYS A 471 16.45 -29.69 -4.96
CA LYS A 471 17.24 -30.79 -5.54
C LYS A 471 17.79 -31.76 -4.49
N LEU A 472 17.75 -31.41 -3.20
CA LEU A 472 18.31 -32.23 -2.13
C LEU A 472 17.50 -33.52 -1.86
N PRO A 473 18.13 -34.60 -1.36
CA PRO A 473 17.46 -35.77 -0.81
C PRO A 473 16.55 -35.43 0.38
N LYS A 474 15.58 -36.31 0.70
CA LYS A 474 14.60 -36.06 1.78
C LYS A 474 15.26 -35.83 3.15
N GLU A 475 16.31 -36.59 3.48
CA GLU A 475 17.02 -36.53 4.76
C GLU A 475 17.64 -35.14 4.99
N GLN A 476 18.32 -34.58 3.99
CA GLN A 476 18.93 -33.24 4.05
C GLN A 476 17.89 -32.11 4.06
N LYS A 477 16.64 -32.38 3.67
CA LYS A 477 15.53 -31.42 3.72
C LYS A 477 14.87 -31.33 5.08
N GLU A 478 15.15 -32.25 6.01
CA GLU A 478 14.52 -32.22 7.34
C GLU A 478 15.15 -31.16 8.24
N PHE A 479 16.46 -30.96 8.13
CA PHE A 479 17.23 -30.10 9.03
C PHE A 479 18.16 -29.18 8.24
N CYS A 480 17.68 -27.96 7.95
CA CYS A 480 18.42 -26.95 7.20
C CYS A 480 17.78 -25.57 7.33
N LEU A 481 18.51 -24.54 6.93
CA LEU A 481 18.06 -23.16 6.84
C LEU A 481 17.87 -22.78 5.37
N VAL A 482 16.67 -22.38 4.97
CA VAL A 482 16.32 -22.17 3.56
C VAL A 482 15.78 -20.77 3.35
N VAL A 483 16.36 -20.04 2.38
CA VAL A 483 15.80 -18.77 1.91
C VAL A 483 14.76 -19.05 0.84
N TYR A 484 13.50 -18.74 1.13
CA TYR A 484 12.34 -19.04 0.29
C TYR A 484 11.65 -17.75 -0.16
N VAL A 485 11.47 -17.61 -1.48
CA VAL A 485 10.77 -16.48 -2.09
C VAL A 485 9.63 -17.02 -2.96
N PRO A 486 8.36 -16.82 -2.58
CA PRO A 486 7.21 -17.37 -3.30
C PRO A 486 7.12 -16.92 -4.75
N THR A 487 7.41 -15.65 -5.06
CA THR A 487 7.23 -15.08 -6.41
C THR A 487 8.18 -15.67 -7.45
N LEU A 488 9.32 -16.22 -7.02
CA LEU A 488 10.33 -16.83 -7.89
C LEU A 488 9.94 -18.24 -8.36
N ILE A 489 8.91 -18.83 -7.74
CA ILE A 489 8.59 -20.23 -7.94
C ILE A 489 7.31 -20.33 -8.76
N SER A 490 7.36 -21.11 -9.85
CA SER A 490 6.22 -21.36 -10.74
C SER A 490 5.10 -22.17 -10.09
N ASN A 491 5.40 -22.82 -8.97
CA ASN A 491 4.48 -23.64 -8.21
C ASN A 491 3.87 -22.82 -7.09
N GLN A 492 2.55 -22.95 -6.92
CA GLN A 492 1.70 -22.22 -5.98
C GLN A 492 2.40 -21.91 -4.66
N THR A 493 2.27 -20.67 -4.20
CA THR A 493 2.63 -20.29 -2.85
C THR A 493 1.94 -21.24 -1.87
N PRO A 494 2.69 -21.93 -0.98
CA PRO A 494 2.11 -22.81 0.03
C PRO A 494 1.00 -22.07 0.79
N VAL A 495 -0.06 -22.81 1.12
CA VAL A 495 -1.18 -22.29 1.91
C VAL A 495 -0.63 -21.62 3.17
N SER A 496 -1.10 -20.39 3.45
CA SER A 496 -0.68 -19.52 4.56
C SER A 496 0.65 -18.77 4.41
N MET A 497 1.36 -18.89 3.29
CA MET A 497 2.47 -17.99 2.94
C MET A 497 1.97 -16.90 1.99
N ARG A 498 2.51 -15.69 2.11
CA ARG A 498 2.13 -14.53 1.31
C ARG A 498 3.10 -14.33 0.16
N ALA A 499 2.58 -14.01 -1.02
CA ALA A 499 3.39 -13.82 -2.22
C ALA A 499 4.32 -12.60 -2.12
N ASN A 500 3.96 -11.57 -1.37
CA ASN A 500 4.73 -10.33 -1.19
C ASN A 500 5.89 -10.45 -0.18
N SER A 501 6.16 -11.63 0.38
CA SER A 501 7.13 -11.83 1.46
C SER A 501 8.39 -12.60 1.03
N ILE A 502 9.49 -12.37 1.74
CA ILE A 502 10.70 -13.23 1.69
C ILE A 502 10.79 -13.98 3.01
N TYR A 503 11.01 -15.29 2.94
CA TYR A 503 11.08 -16.17 4.11
C TYR A 503 12.49 -16.73 4.32
N VAL A 504 12.89 -16.85 5.58
CA VAL A 504 14.03 -17.66 6.01
C VAL A 504 13.47 -18.75 6.93
N ILE A 505 13.50 -19.99 6.45
CA ILE A 505 12.84 -21.14 7.08
C ILE A 505 13.91 -22.01 7.73
N ALA A 506 13.93 -22.07 9.06
CA ALA A 506 14.79 -22.97 9.82
C ALA A 506 14.03 -24.28 10.11
N LYS A 507 14.19 -25.28 9.24
CA LYS A 507 13.49 -26.56 9.34
C LYS A 507 14.06 -27.41 10.47
N GLY A 508 13.16 -28.05 11.23
CA GLY A 508 13.52 -28.91 12.37
C GLY A 508 13.90 -28.15 13.65
N LEU A 509 14.18 -26.84 13.56
CA LEU A 509 14.65 -26.03 14.67
C LEU A 509 13.62 -25.89 15.79
N ASP A 510 12.31 -25.92 15.48
CA ASP A 510 11.25 -25.78 16.49
C ASP A 510 11.27 -26.93 17.52
N LYS A 511 11.55 -28.16 17.08
CA LYS A 511 11.72 -29.32 17.98
C LYS A 511 12.94 -29.18 18.88
N ILE A 512 14.04 -28.66 18.34
CA ILE A 512 15.27 -28.42 19.10
C ILE A 512 15.06 -27.30 20.12
N LEU A 513 14.38 -26.23 19.73
CA LEU A 513 13.99 -25.15 20.65
C LEU A 513 13.19 -25.71 21.83
N GLN A 514 12.17 -26.55 21.57
CA GLN A 514 11.36 -27.18 22.63
C GLN A 514 12.22 -28.08 23.54
N LYS A 515 13.16 -28.85 22.99
CA LYS A 515 14.09 -29.68 23.76
C LYS A 515 14.96 -28.84 24.71
N TYR A 516 15.53 -27.73 24.24
CA TYR A 516 16.37 -26.88 25.09
C TYR A 516 15.57 -25.99 26.05
N GLN A 517 14.29 -25.69 25.76
CA GLN A 517 13.37 -25.07 26.71
C GLN A 517 13.08 -25.96 27.92
N SER A 518 13.09 -27.30 27.78
CA SER A 518 12.94 -28.19 28.94
C SER A 518 14.18 -28.24 29.85
N TYR A 519 15.34 -27.73 29.40
CA TYR A 519 16.61 -27.78 30.14
C TYR A 519 17.35 -26.43 30.13
N GLU A 520 16.65 -25.31 30.30
CA GLU A 520 17.19 -23.94 30.16
C GLU A 520 18.46 -23.63 30.98
N ASN A 521 18.67 -24.35 32.08
CA ASN A 521 19.80 -24.09 32.99
C ASN A 521 21.12 -24.77 32.57
N SER A 522 21.10 -25.69 31.60
CA SER A 522 22.32 -26.37 31.14
C SER A 522 23.25 -25.42 30.37
N GLU A 523 24.56 -25.69 30.38
CA GLU A 523 25.53 -24.86 29.64
C GLU A 523 25.32 -24.95 28.12
N GLU A 524 24.94 -26.14 27.64
CA GLU A 524 24.58 -26.39 26.24
C GLU A 524 23.36 -25.58 25.83
N ALA A 525 22.31 -25.55 26.65
CA ALA A 525 21.11 -24.75 26.39
C ALA A 525 21.44 -23.25 26.32
N LYS A 526 22.26 -22.74 27.24
CA LYS A 526 22.72 -21.33 27.21
C LYS A 526 23.52 -21.01 25.95
N SER A 527 24.40 -21.92 25.52
CA SER A 527 25.17 -21.78 24.29
C SER A 527 24.26 -21.76 23.05
N PHE A 528 23.31 -22.70 22.98
CA PHE A 528 22.30 -22.76 21.91
C PHE A 528 21.48 -21.48 21.82
N PHE A 529 20.88 -21.04 22.95
CA PHE A 529 20.06 -19.82 22.95
C PHE A 529 20.87 -18.58 22.61
N LYS A 530 22.16 -18.52 22.96
CA LYS A 530 23.05 -17.43 22.55
C LYS A 530 23.21 -17.38 21.03
N ASP A 531 23.50 -18.50 20.39
CA ASP A 531 23.69 -18.58 18.94
C ASP A 531 22.38 -18.39 18.16
N PHE A 532 21.27 -18.92 18.67
CA PHE A 532 19.94 -18.71 18.09
C PHE A 532 19.48 -17.25 18.23
N ASN A 533 19.69 -16.62 19.40
CA ASN A 533 19.38 -15.21 19.59
C ASN A 533 20.25 -14.32 18.70
N LYS A 534 21.50 -14.72 18.42
CA LYS A 534 22.34 -14.03 17.43
C LYS A 534 21.74 -14.12 16.02
N LEU A 535 21.29 -15.30 15.58
CA LEU A 535 20.58 -15.45 14.31
C LEU A 535 19.32 -14.56 14.26
N LYS A 536 18.49 -14.61 15.31
CA LYS A 536 17.29 -13.79 15.44
C LYS A 536 17.61 -12.29 15.41
N SER A 537 18.70 -11.87 16.04
CA SER A 537 19.19 -10.48 16.01
C SER A 537 19.60 -10.07 14.59
N ILE A 538 20.37 -10.90 13.88
CA ILE A 538 20.75 -10.66 12.48
C ILE A 538 19.50 -10.51 11.61
N LEU A 539 18.57 -11.46 11.69
CA LEU A 539 17.36 -11.45 10.85
C LEU A 539 16.40 -10.30 11.20
N SER A 540 16.18 -10.01 12.48
CA SER A 540 15.34 -8.88 12.91
C SER A 540 15.92 -7.52 12.51
N GLN A 541 17.26 -7.36 12.57
CA GLN A 541 17.92 -6.18 12.02
C GLN A 541 17.71 -6.04 10.51
N ASN A 542 17.47 -7.15 9.80
CA ASN A 542 17.10 -7.23 8.38
C ASN A 542 15.60 -7.09 8.10
N GLY A 543 14.80 -6.74 9.11
CA GLY A 543 13.35 -6.53 8.96
C GLY A 543 12.55 -7.84 8.94
N TYR A 544 13.17 -8.97 9.31
CA TYR A 544 12.46 -10.24 9.41
C TYR A 544 11.83 -10.41 10.79
N LEU A 545 10.58 -10.87 10.81
CA LEU A 545 9.84 -11.22 12.01
C LEU A 545 9.81 -12.74 12.17
N GLY A 546 10.29 -13.22 13.31
CA GLY A 546 10.36 -14.65 13.61
C GLY A 546 9.11 -15.17 14.31
N PHE A 547 8.54 -16.27 13.82
CA PHE A 547 7.41 -16.98 14.42
C PHE A 547 7.55 -18.50 14.21
N PRO A 548 6.97 -19.32 15.11
CA PRO A 548 6.98 -20.77 14.93
C PRO A 548 6.04 -21.18 13.78
N GLY A 549 6.50 -22.09 12.93
CA GLY A 549 5.76 -22.62 11.79
C GLY A 549 4.50 -23.39 12.19
N SER A 550 4.33 -23.72 13.46
CA SER A 550 3.09 -24.25 14.03
C SER A 550 1.90 -23.28 13.92
N LEU A 551 2.17 -21.97 13.78
CA LEU A 551 1.16 -20.95 13.50
C LEU A 551 0.71 -20.91 12.03
N LEU A 552 1.56 -21.40 11.12
CA LEU A 552 1.11 -21.62 9.74
C LEU A 552 0.19 -22.84 9.70
N SER A 553 -0.64 -22.90 8.66
CA SER A 553 -1.41 -24.11 8.40
C SER A 553 -0.46 -25.31 8.40
N LYS A 554 -0.74 -26.32 9.24
CA LYS A 554 0.04 -27.56 9.37
C LYS A 554 0.09 -28.39 8.07
N THR A 555 -0.59 -27.90 7.03
CA THR A 555 -0.62 -28.38 5.65
C THR A 555 0.63 -27.98 4.87
N SER A 556 1.33 -26.94 5.29
CA SER A 556 2.64 -26.58 4.76
C SER A 556 3.70 -27.57 5.24
N GLY A 557 4.65 -27.95 4.37
CA GLY A 557 5.82 -28.77 4.73
C GLY A 557 6.80 -28.10 5.72
N PHE A 558 6.36 -27.04 6.39
CA PHE A 558 7.12 -26.14 7.26
C PHE A 558 6.51 -26.04 8.67
N SER A 559 5.51 -26.87 8.99
CA SER A 559 4.82 -26.86 10.29
C SER A 559 5.73 -27.09 11.51
N ASN A 560 6.84 -27.81 11.33
CA ASN A 560 7.87 -28.05 12.36
C ASN A 560 9.10 -27.13 12.23
N ALA A 561 9.00 -26.05 11.44
CA ALA A 561 10.07 -25.10 11.24
C ALA A 561 9.90 -23.86 12.13
N PHE A 562 10.98 -23.14 12.38
CA PHE A 562 10.90 -21.76 12.85
C PHE A 562 11.08 -20.83 11.64
N ILE A 563 10.16 -19.89 11.44
CA ILE A 563 10.06 -19.11 10.20
C ILE A 563 10.32 -17.65 10.50
N PHE A 564 11.14 -17.03 9.68
CA PHE A 564 11.38 -15.60 9.68
C PHE A 564 10.82 -15.00 8.40
N GLU A 565 9.92 -14.01 8.51
CA GLU A 565 9.24 -13.38 7.38
C GLU A 565 9.61 -11.90 7.29
N LYS A 566 10.04 -11.48 6.11
CA LYS A 566 10.10 -10.07 5.71
C LYS A 566 8.94 -9.80 4.77
N ASP A 567 7.89 -9.20 5.31
CA ASP A 567 6.70 -8.80 4.57
C ASP A 567 7.00 -7.57 3.68
N ASP A 568 6.29 -7.45 2.56
CA ASP A 568 6.33 -6.30 1.67
C ASP A 568 7.76 -5.84 1.29
N TYR A 569 8.63 -6.79 0.92
CA TYR A 569 10.08 -6.53 0.73
C TYR A 569 10.39 -5.36 -0.21
N TYR A 570 9.54 -5.14 -1.22
CA TYR A 570 9.68 -4.08 -2.22
C TYR A 570 9.15 -2.71 -1.78
N GLN A 571 8.37 -2.61 -0.70
CA GLN A 571 7.63 -1.38 -0.37
C GLN A 571 8.55 -0.19 -0.11
N THR A 572 9.68 -0.39 0.57
CA THR A 572 10.67 0.67 0.81
C THR A 572 11.29 1.16 -0.50
N ILE A 573 11.55 0.26 -1.45
CA ILE A 573 12.09 0.58 -2.77
C ILE A 573 11.05 1.37 -3.57
N LEU A 574 9.78 0.94 -3.59
CA LEU A 574 8.71 1.68 -4.26
C LEU A 574 8.56 3.10 -3.70
N LYS A 575 8.55 3.25 -2.36
CA LYS A 575 8.54 4.56 -1.69
C LYS A 575 9.77 5.41 -2.06
N ALA A 576 10.94 4.81 -2.21
CA ALA A 576 12.16 5.50 -2.62
C ALA A 576 12.07 6.08 -4.04
N THR A 577 11.29 5.46 -4.94
CA THR A 577 11.08 5.99 -6.29
C THR A 577 10.31 7.32 -6.29
N ARG A 578 9.48 7.56 -5.26
CA ARG A 578 8.45 8.62 -5.16
C ARG A 578 7.40 8.59 -6.29
N GLU A 579 7.33 7.50 -7.03
CA GLU A 579 6.28 7.28 -8.04
C GLU A 579 5.12 6.50 -7.42
N ASN A 580 3.94 6.59 -8.03
CA ASN A 580 2.77 5.85 -7.59
C ASN A 580 2.71 4.47 -8.28
N PHE A 581 3.62 3.58 -7.89
CA PHE A 581 3.59 2.19 -8.35
C PHE A 581 2.49 1.42 -7.61
N GLU A 582 1.70 0.64 -8.35
CA GLU A 582 0.69 -0.26 -7.80
C GLU A 582 1.12 -1.71 -7.97
N VAL A 583 0.88 -2.54 -6.95
CA VAL A 583 1.27 -3.96 -6.93
C VAL A 583 0.04 -4.84 -6.73
N HIS A 584 -0.38 -5.47 -7.82
CA HIS A 584 -1.56 -6.33 -7.90
C HIS A 584 -1.18 -7.73 -8.36
N GLY A 585 -2.16 -8.63 -8.43
CA GLY A 585 -1.95 -10.00 -8.93
C GLY A 585 -1.00 -10.83 -8.07
N SER A 586 -0.14 -11.62 -8.72
CA SER A 586 0.78 -12.53 -8.03
C SER A 586 1.98 -11.83 -7.37
N LYS A 587 1.97 -10.48 -7.33
CA LYS A 587 3.02 -9.63 -6.75
C LYS A 587 4.38 -9.77 -7.45
N LYS A 588 4.39 -10.24 -8.71
CA LYS A 588 5.58 -10.27 -9.58
C LYS A 588 5.92 -8.91 -10.17
N TYR A 589 4.92 -8.04 -10.34
CA TYR A 589 5.05 -6.79 -11.05
C TYR A 589 4.52 -5.63 -10.22
N ALA A 590 5.27 -4.53 -10.23
CA ALA A 590 4.77 -3.23 -9.82
C ALA A 590 4.54 -2.38 -11.08
N THR A 591 3.37 -1.77 -11.21
CA THR A 591 2.98 -1.04 -12.42
C THR A 591 2.87 0.45 -12.15
N LEU A 592 3.46 1.27 -13.03
CA LEU A 592 3.31 2.71 -13.04
C LEU A 592 2.56 3.12 -14.30
N GLU A 593 1.40 3.73 -14.13
CA GLU A 593 0.53 4.10 -15.24
C GLU A 593 0.95 5.39 -15.94
N PHE A 594 0.84 5.40 -17.27
CA PHE A 594 1.07 6.57 -18.10
C PHE A 594 -0.13 6.87 -18.99
N SER A 595 -0.64 8.09 -18.90
CA SER A 595 -1.66 8.63 -19.81
C SER A 595 -1.04 9.52 -20.89
N ASN A 596 -0.47 10.66 -20.51
CA ASN A 596 0.14 11.60 -21.44
C ASN A 596 1.31 12.39 -20.83
N LEU A 597 2.01 13.16 -21.67
CA LEU A 597 3.15 13.97 -21.25
C LEU A 597 2.77 15.05 -20.24
N GLY A 598 1.60 15.67 -20.37
CA GLY A 598 1.09 16.66 -19.42
C GLY A 598 0.97 16.11 -18.00
N GLN A 599 0.32 14.94 -17.85
CA GLN A 599 0.19 14.25 -16.58
C GLN A 599 1.57 13.91 -16.00
N ARG A 600 2.51 13.48 -16.85
CA ARG A 600 3.89 13.20 -16.39
C ARG A 600 4.60 14.42 -15.84
N VAL A 601 4.41 15.60 -16.45
CA VAL A 601 4.98 16.86 -15.96
C VAL A 601 4.40 17.20 -14.58
N ILE A 602 3.10 17.03 -14.38
CA ILE A 602 2.44 17.23 -13.08
C ILE A 602 3.03 16.28 -12.03
N THR A 603 3.18 14.99 -12.35
CA THR A 603 3.78 14.02 -11.43
C THR A 603 5.23 14.39 -11.07
N LEU A 604 6.04 14.78 -12.05
CA LEU A 604 7.42 15.23 -11.78
C LEU A 604 7.47 16.47 -10.88
N ASN A 605 6.56 17.42 -11.09
CA ASN A 605 6.46 18.60 -10.24
C ASN A 605 6.08 18.22 -8.81
N LYS A 606 5.12 17.30 -8.61
CA LYS A 606 4.75 16.76 -7.29
C LYS A 606 5.93 16.08 -6.59
N ILE A 607 6.66 15.22 -7.30
CA ILE A 607 7.85 14.54 -6.74
C ILE A 607 8.88 15.56 -6.27
N GLU A 608 9.22 16.53 -7.11
CA GLU A 608 10.22 17.54 -6.75
C GLU A 608 9.72 18.49 -5.65
N THR A 609 8.40 18.78 -5.55
CA THR A 609 7.82 19.46 -4.38
C THR A 609 8.06 18.66 -3.11
N SER A 610 7.73 17.36 -3.11
CA SER A 610 7.86 16.53 -1.90
C SER A 610 9.29 16.45 -1.40
N ILE A 611 10.28 16.39 -2.31
CA ILE A 611 11.71 16.41 -1.95
C ILE A 611 12.10 17.73 -1.28
N GLN A 612 11.54 18.85 -1.76
CA GLN A 612 11.79 20.17 -1.17
C GLN A 612 11.07 20.32 0.18
N GLU A 613 9.84 19.82 0.32
CA GLU A 613 9.10 19.80 1.58
C GLU A 613 9.86 19.01 2.65
N ASP A 614 10.42 17.85 2.31
CA ASP A 614 11.27 17.07 3.22
C ASP A 614 12.51 17.84 3.67
N LEU A 615 13.14 18.60 2.75
CA LEU A 615 14.30 19.44 3.07
C LEU A 615 13.94 20.63 3.98
N LEU A 616 12.77 21.23 3.77
CA LEU A 616 12.25 22.31 4.62
C LEU A 616 11.92 21.79 6.02
N LYS A 617 11.17 20.68 6.09
CA LYS A 617 10.85 20.01 7.34
C LYS A 617 12.11 19.65 8.12
N TRP A 618 13.12 19.09 7.45
CA TRP A 618 14.41 18.81 8.08
C TRP A 618 15.08 20.07 8.65
N LYS A 619 15.06 21.21 7.94
CA LYS A 619 15.58 22.47 8.47
C LYS A 619 14.80 22.93 9.71
N ASP A 620 13.48 22.84 9.68
CA ASP A 620 12.62 23.30 10.77
C ASP A 620 12.78 22.43 12.00
N ASP A 621 12.78 21.10 11.83
CA ASP A 621 13.05 20.12 12.89
C ASP A 621 14.45 20.34 13.51
N TYR A 622 15.46 20.63 12.67
CA TYR A 622 16.79 20.99 13.15
C TYR A 622 16.76 22.26 14.02
N ASN A 623 16.17 23.36 13.54
CA ASN A 623 16.12 24.61 14.31
C ASN A 623 15.33 24.44 15.62
N ALA A 624 14.20 23.73 15.57
CA ALA A 624 13.40 23.42 16.75
C ALA A 624 14.23 22.63 17.78
N SER A 625 15.02 21.66 17.32
CA SER A 625 15.90 20.87 18.18
C SER A 625 16.97 21.71 18.87
N GLN A 626 17.50 22.74 18.21
CA GLN A 626 18.54 23.60 18.77
C GLN A 626 18.00 24.56 19.85
N ILE A 627 16.72 24.96 19.74
CA ILE A 627 16.07 25.89 20.67
C ILE A 627 15.39 25.16 21.84
N SER A 628 15.22 23.84 21.75
CA SER A 628 14.60 23.03 22.80
C SER A 628 15.28 23.19 24.17
N LEU A 629 14.45 23.21 25.22
CA LEU A 629 14.88 23.21 26.61
C LEU A 629 15.50 21.89 27.03
N ASP A 630 15.12 20.78 26.38
CA ASP A 630 15.71 19.46 26.63
C ASP A 630 17.06 19.33 25.88
N PRO A 631 18.19 19.22 26.60
CA PRO A 631 19.51 19.08 25.98
C PRO A 631 19.66 17.80 25.15
N SER A 632 18.86 16.76 25.40
CA SER A 632 18.92 15.49 24.67
C SER A 632 18.44 15.63 23.22
N VAL A 633 17.45 16.49 23.00
CA VAL A 633 16.80 16.73 21.69
C VAL A 633 17.74 17.46 20.73
N ARG A 634 18.73 18.22 21.22
CA ARG A 634 19.68 18.96 20.37
C ARG A 634 20.47 18.07 19.40
N TYR A 635 20.53 16.77 19.65
CA TYR A 635 21.23 15.79 18.83
C TYR A 635 20.30 14.90 18.00
N ASP A 636 18.99 15.18 17.99
CA ASP A 636 18.00 14.39 17.27
C ASP A 636 18.01 14.64 15.76
N TYR A 637 18.40 15.84 15.33
CA TYR A 637 18.37 16.23 13.92
C TYR A 637 19.73 16.76 13.48
N ALA A 638 20.29 16.21 12.40
CA ALA A 638 21.50 16.74 11.78
C ALA A 638 21.21 18.11 11.12
N PRO A 639 22.22 18.98 10.92
CA PRO A 639 22.03 20.15 10.07
C PRO A 639 21.78 19.73 8.61
N PRO A 640 20.89 20.42 7.86
CA PRO A 640 20.62 20.12 6.46
C PRO A 640 21.88 20.16 5.59
N THR A 641 22.04 19.17 4.71
CA THR A 641 23.22 19.06 3.82
C THR A 641 23.15 20.00 2.61
N LYS A 642 21.95 20.50 2.29
CA LYS A 642 21.66 21.40 1.17
C LYS A 642 21.01 22.66 1.70
N ASN A 643 21.28 23.80 1.05
CA ASN A 643 20.61 25.05 1.41
C ASN A 643 19.18 25.06 0.85
N PRO A 644 18.14 25.16 1.70
CA PRO A 644 16.75 25.09 1.23
C PRO A 644 16.34 26.26 0.34
N LEU A 645 16.96 27.44 0.47
CA LEU A 645 16.66 28.61 -0.35
C LEU A 645 17.11 28.42 -1.80
N PHE A 646 18.37 28.00 -2.01
CA PHE A 646 18.89 27.74 -3.36
C PHE A 646 18.19 26.55 -4.01
N SER A 647 17.87 25.51 -3.22
CA SER A 647 17.08 24.36 -3.69
C SER A 647 15.68 24.81 -4.15
N ASN A 648 15.00 25.64 -3.36
CA ASN A 648 13.69 26.18 -3.72
C ASN A 648 13.73 27.09 -4.96
N LEU A 649 14.76 27.93 -5.08
CA LEU A 649 14.93 28.81 -6.24
C LEU A 649 15.14 28.00 -7.51
N TYR A 650 16.02 26.99 -7.47
CA TYR A 650 16.26 26.09 -8.59
C TYR A 650 15.00 25.30 -8.97
N LEU A 651 14.28 24.79 -7.96
CA LEU A 651 13.02 24.08 -8.16
C LEU A 651 11.96 24.96 -8.82
N SER A 652 11.75 26.16 -8.28
CA SER A 652 10.79 27.13 -8.81
C SER A 652 11.14 27.49 -10.25
N PHE A 653 12.43 27.69 -10.55
CA PHE A 653 12.90 27.91 -11.91
C PHE A 653 12.54 26.76 -12.85
N LYS A 654 12.82 25.53 -12.44
CA LYS A 654 12.52 24.34 -13.26
C LYS A 654 11.02 24.16 -13.50
N LYS A 655 10.19 24.39 -12.48
CA LYS A 655 8.73 24.29 -12.55
C LYS A 655 8.10 25.37 -13.42
N TYR A 656 8.63 26.58 -13.35
CA TYR A 656 8.19 27.70 -14.18
C TYR A 656 8.27 27.35 -15.68
N PHE A 657 9.40 26.79 -16.15
CA PHE A 657 9.56 26.30 -17.53
C PHE A 657 8.78 25.02 -17.87
N ARG A 658 8.10 24.44 -16.89
CA ARG A 658 7.17 23.32 -17.04
C ARG A 658 5.70 23.76 -16.94
N GLY A 659 5.43 25.06 -16.99
CA GLY A 659 4.07 25.59 -16.98
C GLY A 659 3.41 25.64 -15.61
N ASP A 660 4.18 25.67 -14.52
CA ASP A 660 3.64 26.02 -13.20
C ASP A 660 3.33 27.52 -13.15
N GLU A 661 2.13 27.88 -12.71
CA GLU A 661 1.65 29.27 -12.68
C GLU A 661 2.37 30.10 -11.62
N ARG A 662 2.96 29.45 -10.60
CA ARG A 662 3.71 30.14 -9.55
C ARG A 662 5.01 30.71 -10.12
N LYS A 663 5.02 32.02 -10.36
CA LYS A 663 6.24 32.75 -10.76
C LYS A 663 7.31 32.62 -9.69
N ILE A 664 8.57 32.50 -10.14
CA ILE A 664 9.75 32.40 -9.25
C ILE A 664 9.92 33.71 -8.46
N LEU A 665 9.54 34.83 -9.10
CA LEU A 665 9.56 36.16 -8.54
C LEU A 665 8.20 36.81 -8.83
N ASN A 666 7.47 37.15 -7.76
CA ASN A 666 6.25 37.93 -7.87
C ASN A 666 6.63 39.41 -7.97
N TRP A 667 6.45 39.97 -9.15
CA TRP A 667 6.67 41.39 -9.41
C TRP A 667 5.41 42.17 -9.04
N GLY A 668 5.57 43.29 -8.32
CA GLY A 668 4.46 44.21 -8.04
C GLY A 668 3.75 44.69 -9.31
N LEU A 669 2.52 45.18 -9.18
CA LEU A 669 1.72 45.71 -10.29
C LEU A 669 2.46 46.75 -11.14
N ASP A 670 3.38 47.50 -10.54
CA ASP A 670 4.21 48.50 -11.22
C ASP A 670 5.11 47.89 -12.30
N LEU A 671 5.49 46.62 -12.15
CA LEU A 671 6.40 45.90 -13.04
C LEU A 671 5.70 44.82 -13.87
N SER A 672 4.65 44.21 -13.34
CA SER A 672 3.84 43.19 -14.05
C SER A 672 2.72 43.80 -14.89
N GLY A 673 2.34 45.06 -14.62
CA GLY A 673 1.21 45.74 -15.22
C GLY A 673 -0.13 45.21 -14.70
N GLY A 674 -1.11 46.10 -14.58
CA GLY A 674 -2.44 45.74 -14.09
C GLY A 674 -3.22 46.97 -13.62
N LYS A 675 -4.29 46.76 -12.87
CA LYS A 675 -5.11 47.84 -12.30
C LYS A 675 -5.39 47.57 -10.83
N THR A 676 -5.17 48.58 -10.00
CA THR A 676 -5.69 48.61 -8.64
C THR A 676 -7.00 49.36 -8.66
N VAL A 677 -8.04 48.78 -8.07
CA VAL A 677 -9.33 49.43 -7.90
C VAL A 677 -9.70 49.49 -6.43
N GLN A 678 -10.05 50.70 -5.99
CA GLN A 678 -10.52 50.96 -4.64
C GLN A 678 -12.02 51.16 -4.67
N ILE A 679 -12.75 50.42 -3.83
CA ILE A 679 -14.19 50.44 -3.71
C ILE A 679 -14.56 50.92 -2.31
N GLU A 680 -15.45 51.91 -2.26
CA GLU A 680 -16.17 52.29 -1.05
C GLU A 680 -17.49 51.52 -1.00
N LEU A 681 -17.75 50.81 0.09
CA LEU A 681 -19.08 50.22 0.32
C LEU A 681 -20.00 51.28 0.93
N ARG A 682 -21.17 51.45 0.29
CA ARG A 682 -22.21 52.38 0.75
C ARG A 682 -23.51 51.63 1.00
N ASP A 683 -24.23 52.03 2.04
CA ASP A 683 -25.54 51.48 2.37
C ASP A 683 -26.65 52.03 1.44
N GLN A 684 -27.89 51.58 1.63
CA GLN A 684 -29.05 52.04 0.85
C GLN A 684 -29.34 53.54 1.02
N ASN A 685 -28.81 54.15 2.07
CA ASN A 685 -28.95 55.58 2.38
C ASN A 685 -27.71 56.38 1.95
N ASN A 686 -26.79 55.77 1.17
CA ASN A 686 -25.55 56.36 0.68
C ASN A 686 -24.52 56.73 1.77
N HIS A 687 -24.65 56.17 2.98
CA HIS A 687 -23.65 56.31 4.03
C HIS A 687 -22.56 55.26 3.89
N LEU A 688 -21.35 55.63 4.31
CA LEU A 688 -20.17 54.79 4.22
C LEU A 688 -20.22 53.65 5.24
N VAL A 689 -20.10 52.42 4.77
CA VAL A 689 -20.13 51.21 5.60
C VAL A 689 -18.76 51.05 6.27
N LYS A 690 -18.71 51.19 7.59
CA LYS A 690 -17.49 51.02 8.41
C LYS A 690 -17.42 49.71 9.19
N ASP A 691 -18.51 48.93 9.16
CA ASP A 691 -18.60 47.68 9.91
C ASP A 691 -17.73 46.58 9.27
N GLU A 692 -16.89 45.95 10.09
CA GLU A 692 -15.92 44.94 9.64
C GLU A 692 -16.61 43.68 9.09
N ALA A 693 -17.77 43.30 9.65
CA ALA A 693 -18.53 42.14 9.18
C ALA A 693 -19.13 42.39 7.78
N ALA A 694 -19.73 43.56 7.58
CA ALA A 694 -20.24 43.97 6.27
C ALA A 694 -19.12 44.14 5.21
N LEU A 695 -17.96 44.68 5.59
CA LEU A 695 -16.79 44.76 4.72
C LEU A 695 -16.30 43.36 4.30
N LYS A 696 -16.21 42.40 5.24
CA LYS A 696 -15.84 41.00 4.94
C LYS A 696 -16.84 40.31 4.03
N GLN A 697 -18.15 40.55 4.21
CA GLN A 697 -19.18 40.03 3.32
C GLN A 697 -19.01 40.58 1.89
N GLY A 698 -18.78 41.90 1.75
CA GLY A 698 -18.50 42.52 0.47
C GLY A 698 -17.23 41.98 -0.20
N VAL A 699 -16.16 41.74 0.56
CA VAL A 699 -14.93 41.10 0.07
C VAL A 699 -15.22 39.71 -0.48
N ASN A 700 -15.94 38.86 0.27
CA ASN A 700 -16.27 37.49 -0.17
C ASN A 700 -17.13 37.47 -1.44
N GLU A 701 -18.09 38.38 -1.54
CA GLU A 701 -18.93 38.50 -2.72
C GLU A 701 -18.13 38.97 -3.95
N LEU A 702 -17.27 39.98 -3.78
CA LEU A 702 -16.37 40.45 -4.83
C LEU A 702 -15.37 39.36 -5.26
N TYR A 703 -14.80 38.62 -4.31
CA TYR A 703 -13.89 37.49 -4.58
C TYR A 703 -14.57 36.41 -5.45
N ASN A 704 -15.77 35.99 -5.08
CA ASN A 704 -16.54 35.00 -5.84
C ASN A 704 -16.91 35.49 -7.25
N ARG A 705 -17.20 36.79 -7.40
CA ARG A 705 -17.51 37.40 -8.71
C ARG A 705 -16.28 37.47 -9.61
N VAL A 706 -15.16 37.91 -9.07
CA VAL A 706 -13.90 38.05 -9.80
C VAL A 706 -13.40 36.69 -10.30
N ASN A 707 -13.47 35.64 -9.46
CA ASN A 707 -13.11 34.29 -9.86
C ASN A 707 -13.97 33.76 -11.03
N LYS A 708 -15.26 34.15 -11.10
CA LYS A 708 -16.15 33.79 -12.23
C LYS A 708 -15.77 34.49 -13.54
N MET A 709 -15.06 35.62 -13.51
CA MET A 709 -14.60 36.33 -14.70
C MET A 709 -13.30 35.77 -15.29
N GLY A 710 -12.69 34.76 -14.66
CA GLY A 710 -11.47 34.12 -15.16
C GLY A 710 -10.21 34.98 -15.06
N VAL A 711 -10.23 36.05 -14.25
CA VAL A 711 -9.04 36.86 -13.96
C VAL A 711 -8.23 36.17 -12.87
N SER A 712 -7.00 35.76 -13.18
CA SER A 712 -6.12 35.07 -12.23
C SER A 712 -5.43 36.06 -11.27
N GLU A 713 -5.10 35.58 -10.07
CA GLU A 713 -4.25 36.27 -9.08
C GLU A 713 -4.79 37.60 -8.53
N VAL A 714 -6.12 37.77 -8.40
CA VAL A 714 -6.68 39.00 -7.83
C VAL A 714 -6.48 39.05 -6.32
N ASN A 715 -5.74 40.05 -5.85
CA ASN A 715 -5.51 40.28 -4.44
C ASN A 715 -6.57 41.25 -3.90
N ILE A 716 -7.33 40.83 -2.89
CA ILE A 716 -8.38 41.65 -2.26
C ILE A 716 -7.98 41.90 -0.81
N ARG A 717 -7.86 43.17 -0.43
CA ARG A 717 -7.57 43.59 0.93
C ARG A 717 -8.48 44.74 1.34
N THR A 718 -8.72 44.88 2.63
CA THR A 718 -9.34 46.07 3.19
C THR A 718 -8.25 47.04 3.64
N ILE A 719 -8.39 48.31 3.26
CA ILE A 719 -7.58 49.40 3.79
C ILE A 719 -8.57 50.42 4.35
N ASP A 720 -8.54 50.61 5.67
CA ASP A 720 -9.52 51.41 6.42
C ASP A 720 -10.96 50.94 6.15
N SER A 721 -11.78 51.77 5.51
CA SER A 721 -13.18 51.46 5.14
C SER A 721 -13.35 51.14 3.65
N ASN A 722 -12.24 50.94 2.93
CA ASN A 722 -12.24 50.71 1.50
C ASN A 722 -11.76 49.29 1.17
N ILE A 723 -12.39 48.66 0.18
CA ILE A 723 -11.95 47.39 -0.38
C ILE A 723 -11.04 47.70 -1.57
N VAL A 724 -9.81 47.22 -1.51
CA VAL A 724 -8.82 47.37 -2.58
C VAL A 724 -8.65 46.04 -3.30
N LEU A 725 -8.87 46.04 -4.61
CA LEU A 725 -8.64 44.91 -5.50
C LEU A 725 -7.48 45.21 -6.45
N ASP A 726 -6.50 44.32 -6.47
CA ASP A 726 -5.40 44.37 -7.43
C ASP A 726 -5.63 43.33 -8.52
N PHE A 727 -5.79 43.79 -9.76
CA PHE A 727 -5.97 42.95 -10.94
C PHE A 727 -4.68 42.91 -11.78
N PRO A 728 -3.77 41.96 -11.55
CA PRO A 728 -2.59 41.79 -12.38
C PRO A 728 -3.00 41.42 -13.82
N SER A 729 -2.32 41.98 -14.82
CA SER A 729 -2.53 41.69 -16.25
C SER A 729 -3.91 42.09 -16.85
N ALA A 730 -4.81 42.74 -16.11
CA ALA A 730 -6.13 43.19 -16.59
C ALA A 730 -6.07 44.53 -17.38
N GLN A 731 -5.12 44.66 -18.31
CA GLN A 731 -4.89 45.92 -19.04
C GLN A 731 -6.05 46.26 -20.00
N ALA A 732 -6.68 45.24 -20.59
CA ALA A 732 -7.74 45.38 -21.58
C ALA A 732 -9.15 45.65 -20.99
N LEU A 733 -9.34 45.45 -19.69
CA LEU A 733 -10.64 45.61 -19.02
C LEU A 733 -10.71 46.95 -18.28
N SER A 734 -11.86 47.60 -18.31
CA SER A 734 -12.09 48.81 -17.50
C SER A 734 -12.37 48.45 -16.03
N ALA A 735 -12.04 49.35 -15.09
CA ALA A 735 -12.36 49.17 -13.67
C ALA A 735 -13.87 48.97 -13.43
N LYS A 736 -14.71 49.57 -14.29
CA LYS A 736 -16.16 49.42 -14.25
C LYS A 736 -16.61 48.02 -14.66
N GLU A 737 -15.97 47.41 -15.66
CA GLU A 737 -16.27 46.03 -16.07
C GLU A 737 -15.81 45.03 -15.02
N LEU A 738 -14.66 45.27 -14.38
CA LEU A 738 -14.10 44.42 -13.33
C LEU A 738 -14.95 44.37 -12.05
N ILE A 739 -15.87 45.32 -11.84
CA ILE A 739 -16.63 45.50 -10.59
C ILE A 739 -18.14 45.69 -10.85
N LYS A 740 -18.60 45.57 -12.11
CA LYS A 740 -19.97 45.92 -12.51
C LYS A 740 -21.00 45.18 -11.63
N ALA A 741 -21.80 45.95 -10.90
CA ALA A 741 -22.96 45.44 -10.20
C ALA A 741 -24.10 45.20 -11.21
N SER A 742 -24.54 43.95 -11.34
CA SER A 742 -25.82 43.61 -11.98
C SER A 742 -26.83 43.29 -10.89
N SER A 743 -27.75 44.21 -10.62
CA SER A 743 -28.94 43.91 -9.82
C SER A 743 -30.02 43.38 -10.75
N MET A 744 -30.62 42.25 -10.38
CA MET A 744 -31.83 41.73 -11.02
C MET A 744 -32.97 41.92 -10.02
N SER A 745 -33.92 42.79 -10.36
CA SER A 745 -35.13 42.99 -9.56
C SER A 745 -36.33 42.43 -10.33
N PHE A 746 -37.08 41.56 -9.68
CA PHE A 746 -38.40 41.16 -10.16
C PHE A 746 -39.42 42.15 -9.61
N GLN A 747 -40.09 42.87 -10.50
CA GLN A 747 -41.18 43.78 -10.14
C GLN A 747 -42.49 43.15 -10.58
N ILE A 748 -43.46 43.06 -9.66
CA ILE A 748 -44.84 42.73 -10.01
C ILE A 748 -45.50 44.03 -10.47
N VAL A 749 -45.79 44.12 -11.76
CA VAL A 749 -46.47 45.28 -12.34
C VAL A 749 -47.93 45.26 -11.87
N ASN A 750 -48.38 46.36 -11.26
CA ASN A 750 -49.78 46.50 -10.85
C ASN A 750 -50.67 46.53 -12.09
N GLU A 751 -51.74 45.72 -12.11
CA GLU A 751 -52.67 45.57 -13.25
C GLU A 751 -53.24 46.91 -13.75
N LYS A 752 -53.34 47.92 -12.88
CA LYS A 752 -53.73 49.29 -13.28
C LYS A 752 -52.82 49.89 -14.35
N TYR A 753 -51.56 49.50 -14.42
CA TYR A 753 -50.58 49.94 -15.42
C TYR A 753 -50.28 48.86 -16.48
N SER A 754 -51.09 47.81 -16.53
CA SER A 754 -51.02 46.80 -17.58
C SER A 754 -51.45 47.40 -18.91
N LEU A 755 -50.77 47.02 -19.99
CA LEU A 755 -51.16 47.32 -21.37
C LEU A 755 -52.58 46.80 -21.72
N ASN A 756 -53.13 45.90 -20.90
CA ASN A 756 -54.46 45.33 -21.06
C ASN A 756 -55.54 46.03 -20.23
N ASN A 757 -55.25 47.17 -19.57
CA ASN A 757 -56.25 47.91 -18.79
C ASN A 757 -57.16 48.73 -19.72
N PRO A 758 -58.48 48.44 -19.81
CA PRO A 758 -59.41 49.16 -20.67
C PRO A 758 -59.68 50.62 -20.25
N ASN A 759 -59.23 51.02 -19.06
CA ASN A 759 -59.32 52.42 -18.61
C ASN A 759 -58.13 53.30 -19.05
N LEU A 760 -57.16 52.72 -19.78
CA LEU A 760 -55.99 53.42 -20.35
C LEU A 760 -56.06 53.53 -21.89
N SER A 761 -57.15 53.09 -22.52
CA SER A 761 -57.40 53.17 -23.98
C SER A 761 -58.38 54.27 -24.35
#